data_AF-A0A8K0QQ34-F1
#
_entry.id   AF-A0A8K0QQ34-F1
#
_cell.length_a   1.000
_cell.length_b   1.000
_cell.length_c   1.000
_cell.angle_alpha   90.00
_cell.angle_beta   90.00
_cell.angle_gamma   90.00
#
_symmetry.space_group_name_H-M   'P 1'
#
loop_
_entity.id
_entity.type
_entity.pdbx_description
1 polymer ?
#
loop_
_entity_poly.entity_id
_entity_poly.type
_entity_poly.pdbx_seq_one_letter_code
_entity_poly.pdbx_strand_id
1 'polypeptide(L)'
;MDNQQSLQKHRQRREAERERKRALRACDGCRRQKEKCDGGVPCRRCTRLHRQCEFLGPTARDGDGAGDGAARNRTGASSTELLQRVAYMEKIITHYAGNISFDSETLKAMAESVDKNPDAPRSHRQNQVVASPGSDYLGVDDENFTVQPLDNNTTHYSGEFSHWNFSMRIKQWIEQCVPDGARLDGTGSLSFKEYYRAEELQSANTLSSLSALPPRYVAEFLVQAFYKHAETNYFYVERGWLAEQLDLVYQNPAALSRREVGTVCLIWIVFAIGTQYAYLDSRPERGGDPSKGGMDTSPFSEDTIGVMFYQQACKLVPDVITVASLESVQAILLIGIYTLPLDASGLSYIYLNLAVKLAIQNGLHRRYPAEGLDPFIRETRNRVWWTAYTTEKRVGIYHGRPTSILSKDVDAEMPVDRPDIMPSNPTNVAHMLATLRLNQALGNIAHEISVLRTSQKHEITEGLGRVIEMKEELRKWWDSLPETAFRKEVNLQAPISRADMHLKLEYCLLRMYAGRPFIFPREAIKGNASTSSSPTDSNNQRPATPHKSNPRAILVADCVEAALTIIDTCHLLQNTIGLARASYTEFSSCRAALLVIITQCLQKKTDRLREGLRNGISMIKEMSAGGESARSEASLIEVFERAISRLDATADPSGRESEYSRFKKWELLWKNDVPTQEIRQEESPEASLPLPPNPSAFWRGNGNGNTTRPGIPAMHAASPFIGMDANFPSVPQVMDEFSTLFGYGFGPSPESMAGTGNGGMWMGP
;
A
#
# COMPACT_ATOMS: atom_id res chain seq x y z
N MET A 1 -32.10 9.16 37.66
CA MET A 1 -32.41 9.54 36.25
C MET A 1 -31.45 10.62 35.73
N ASP A 2 -30.44 10.97 36.51
CA ASP A 2 -29.77 12.27 36.46
C ASP A 2 -28.68 12.32 35.37
N ASN A 3 -28.13 11.16 35.02
CA ASN A 3 -27.10 11.06 33.99
C ASN A 3 -27.64 11.35 32.57
N GLN A 4 -28.92 11.04 32.29
CA GLN A 4 -29.57 11.41 31.03
C GLN A 4 -29.84 12.92 30.95
N GLN A 5 -30.30 13.56 32.04
CA GLN A 5 -30.53 15.01 32.08
C GLN A 5 -29.22 15.81 31.93
N SER A 6 -28.11 15.32 32.49
CA SER A 6 -26.77 15.90 32.30
C SER A 6 -26.36 15.91 30.83
N LEU A 7 -26.47 14.76 30.15
CA LEU A 7 -26.13 14.63 28.73
C LEU A 7 -27.04 15.48 27.82
N GLN A 8 -28.34 15.57 28.13
CA GLN A 8 -29.27 16.43 27.39
C GLN A 8 -28.93 17.92 27.53
N LYS A 9 -28.62 18.40 28.75
CA LYS A 9 -28.12 19.77 28.98
C LYS A 9 -26.83 20.04 28.22
N HIS A 10 -25.89 19.08 28.20
CA HIS A 10 -24.63 19.26 27.49
C HIS A 10 -24.79 19.31 25.96
N ARG A 11 -25.77 18.57 25.41
CA ARG A 11 -26.10 18.58 23.98
C ARG A 11 -26.79 19.88 23.56
N GLN A 12 -27.82 20.30 24.30
CA GLN A 12 -28.51 21.58 24.09
C GLN A 12 -27.54 22.78 24.20
N ARG A 13 -26.60 22.75 25.15
CA ARG A 13 -25.58 23.79 25.30
C ARG A 13 -24.65 23.86 24.08
N ARG A 14 -24.23 22.72 23.52
CA ARG A 14 -23.42 22.65 22.28
C ARG A 14 -24.19 23.07 21.02
N GLU A 15 -25.48 22.77 20.93
CA GLU A 15 -26.34 23.21 19.82
C GLU A 15 -26.55 24.73 19.86
N ALA A 16 -26.84 25.30 21.04
CA ALA A 16 -26.93 26.75 21.25
C ALA A 16 -25.58 27.49 21.05
N GLU A 17 -24.44 26.79 21.15
CA GLU A 17 -23.12 27.33 20.81
C GLU A 17 -22.83 27.27 19.30
N ARG A 18 -23.33 26.25 18.60
CA ARG A 18 -23.22 26.10 17.13
C ARG A 18 -24.12 27.07 16.36
N GLU A 19 -25.28 27.47 16.91
CA GLU A 19 -26.13 28.51 16.31
C GLU A 19 -25.57 29.94 16.43
N ARG A 20 -24.57 30.17 17.30
CA ARG A 20 -23.94 31.49 17.46
C ARG A 20 -22.96 31.79 16.32
N LYS A 21 -23.52 32.16 15.16
CA LYS A 21 -22.78 32.81 14.06
C LYS A 21 -21.96 33.98 14.62
N ARG A 22 -20.63 33.91 14.51
CA ARG A 22 -19.71 34.98 14.92
C ARG A 22 -19.90 36.16 13.97
N ALA A 23 -20.27 37.33 14.48
CA ALA A 23 -20.48 38.50 13.64
C ALA A 23 -19.18 38.91 12.91
N LEU A 24 -19.26 39.06 11.58
CA LEU A 24 -18.15 39.52 10.74
C LEU A 24 -17.72 40.96 11.11
N ARG A 25 -18.66 41.78 11.59
CA ARG A 25 -18.42 43.12 12.11
C ARG A 25 -19.25 43.32 13.38
N ALA A 26 -18.61 43.84 14.44
CA ALA A 26 -19.31 44.29 15.64
C ALA A 26 -19.92 45.68 15.44
N CYS A 27 -21.06 45.96 16.10
CA CYS A 27 -21.61 47.32 16.16
C CYS A 27 -20.66 48.24 16.93
N ASP A 28 -20.72 49.55 16.64
CA ASP A 28 -19.78 50.53 17.21
C ASP A 28 -19.99 50.73 18.73
N GLY A 29 -21.17 50.38 19.25
CA GLY A 29 -21.45 50.33 20.68
C GLY A 29 -20.70 49.19 21.40
N CYS A 30 -20.83 47.95 20.91
CA CYS A 30 -20.07 46.81 21.45
C CYS A 30 -18.56 46.98 21.23
N ARG A 31 -18.15 47.53 20.07
CA ARG A 31 -16.74 47.78 19.74
C ARG A 31 -16.10 48.79 20.72
N ARG A 32 -16.77 49.92 21.01
CA ARG A 32 -16.29 50.92 21.98
C ARG A 32 -16.09 50.33 23.38
N GLN A 33 -16.97 49.44 23.82
CA GLN A 33 -16.89 48.79 25.13
C GLN A 33 -15.99 47.53 25.14
N LYS A 34 -15.36 47.16 24.02
CA LYS A 34 -14.61 45.90 23.83
C LYS A 34 -15.42 44.64 24.19
N GLU A 35 -16.75 44.71 24.08
CA GLU A 35 -17.67 43.61 24.41
C GLU A 35 -17.98 42.75 23.17
N LYS A 36 -18.18 41.43 23.37
CA LYS A 36 -18.50 40.50 22.28
C LYS A 36 -19.89 40.79 21.69
N CYS A 37 -19.90 41.23 20.42
CA CYS A 37 -21.12 41.46 19.62
C CYS A 37 -21.60 40.16 18.95
N ASP A 38 -22.89 39.91 18.99
CA ASP A 38 -23.58 38.78 18.35
C ASP A 38 -24.03 39.08 16.91
N GLY A 39 -24.02 40.35 16.48
CA GLY A 39 -24.49 40.77 15.17
C GLY A 39 -26.01 40.95 15.10
N GLY A 40 -26.49 41.45 13.96
CA GLY A 40 -27.87 41.94 13.80
C GLY A 40 -28.01 43.42 14.18
N VAL A 41 -29.09 44.05 13.71
CA VAL A 41 -29.40 45.46 13.92
C VAL A 41 -30.84 45.59 14.45
N PRO A 42 -31.06 45.93 15.73
CA PRO A 42 -30.06 45.97 16.82
C PRO A 42 -29.59 44.57 17.22
N CYS A 43 -28.34 44.43 17.66
CA CYS A 43 -27.82 43.18 18.20
C CYS A 43 -28.45 42.88 19.57
N ARG A 44 -28.64 41.59 19.93
CA ARG A 44 -29.41 41.24 21.16
C ARG A 44 -28.79 41.83 22.42
N ARG A 45 -27.48 42.04 22.43
CA ARG A 45 -26.77 42.66 23.56
C ARG A 45 -27.11 44.14 23.73
N CYS A 46 -27.18 44.92 22.65
CA CYS A 46 -27.65 46.31 22.71
C CYS A 46 -29.13 46.39 23.09
N THR A 47 -29.97 45.50 22.53
CA THR A 47 -31.40 45.42 22.88
C THR A 47 -31.62 45.17 24.37
N ARG A 48 -30.94 44.16 24.94
CA ARG A 48 -31.06 43.81 26.37
C ARG A 48 -30.51 44.87 27.33
N LEU A 49 -29.53 45.66 26.89
CA LEU A 49 -28.92 46.73 27.69
C LEU A 49 -29.56 48.10 27.43
N HIS A 50 -30.60 48.17 26.60
CA HIS A 50 -31.25 49.42 26.15
C HIS A 50 -30.25 50.48 25.65
N ARG A 51 -29.24 50.04 24.87
CA ARG A 51 -28.21 50.91 24.25
C ARG A 51 -28.45 51.05 22.75
N GLN A 52 -28.13 52.20 22.17
CA GLN A 52 -28.11 52.38 20.70
C GLN A 52 -27.16 51.36 20.04
N CYS A 53 -27.57 50.86 18.86
CA CYS A 53 -26.86 49.83 18.11
C CYS A 53 -26.59 50.32 16.68
N GLU A 54 -25.43 50.92 16.48
CA GLU A 54 -25.09 51.67 15.26
C GLU A 54 -23.82 51.11 14.59
N PHE A 55 -23.70 51.34 13.28
CA PHE A 55 -22.62 50.83 12.42
C PHE A 55 -22.13 51.93 11.45
N LEU A 56 -21.68 53.06 11.99
CA LEU A 56 -21.43 54.33 11.29
C LEU A 56 -20.02 54.46 10.66
N GLY A 57 -19.11 53.49 10.86
CA GLY A 57 -17.83 53.42 10.14
C GLY A 57 -17.97 52.91 8.69
N PRO A 58 -17.20 53.43 7.71
CA PRO A 58 -17.60 53.48 6.30
C PRO A 58 -17.66 52.13 5.59
N THR A 59 -18.87 51.74 5.18
CA THR A 59 -19.09 51.21 3.83
C THR A 59 -19.18 52.37 2.84
N ALA A 60 -18.93 52.11 1.55
CA ALA A 60 -18.96 53.13 0.51
C ALA A 60 -20.29 53.93 0.49
N ARG A 61 -20.18 55.25 0.30
CA ARG A 61 -21.28 56.14 -0.09
C ARG A 61 -21.45 56.09 -1.61
N ASP A 62 -22.65 55.77 -2.08
CA ASP A 62 -23.69 56.72 -2.53
C ASP A 62 -23.28 57.40 -3.86
N GLY A 63 -24.06 57.38 -4.95
CA GLY A 63 -25.37 56.74 -5.18
C GLY A 63 -25.91 57.12 -6.58
N ASP A 64 -26.95 56.40 -7.03
CA ASP A 64 -27.95 56.70 -8.07
C ASP A 64 -27.60 57.55 -9.31
N GLY A 65 -27.83 56.96 -10.50
CA GLY A 65 -27.89 57.70 -11.78
C GLY A 65 -28.01 56.78 -13.00
N ALA A 66 -29.19 56.71 -13.61
CA ALA A 66 -29.45 55.92 -14.82
C ALA A 66 -28.74 56.47 -16.06
N GLY A 67 -28.45 55.61 -17.06
CA GLY A 67 -28.12 56.08 -18.40
C GLY A 67 -27.30 55.10 -19.26
N ASP A 68 -27.78 54.87 -20.47
CA ASP A 68 -27.20 54.09 -21.56
C ASP A 68 -25.70 54.30 -21.87
N GLY A 69 -25.13 53.32 -22.59
CA GLY A 69 -24.44 53.68 -23.85
C GLY A 69 -22.91 53.60 -23.87
N ALA A 70 -22.43 52.58 -24.59
CA ALA A 70 -21.35 52.65 -25.58
C ALA A 70 -20.09 53.52 -25.34
N ALA A 71 -18.98 52.81 -25.12
CA ALA A 71 -17.77 52.85 -25.95
C ALA A 71 -16.76 54.04 -25.89
N ARG A 72 -15.49 53.64 -26.07
CA ARG A 72 -14.32 54.37 -26.64
C ARG A 72 -13.50 55.34 -25.77
N ASN A 73 -12.34 54.79 -25.37
CA ASN A 73 -10.98 55.26 -25.71
C ASN A 73 -10.40 56.59 -25.17
N ARG A 74 -9.27 56.38 -24.48
CA ARG A 74 -7.92 56.97 -24.71
C ARG A 74 -7.43 58.19 -23.90
N THR A 75 -6.37 57.87 -23.15
CA THR A 75 -5.06 58.58 -23.03
C THR A 75 -5.02 60.01 -22.50
N GLY A 76 -4.35 60.14 -21.35
CA GLY A 76 -3.90 61.43 -20.81
C GLY A 76 -3.60 61.37 -19.32
N ALA A 77 -2.79 60.40 -18.86
CA ALA A 77 -2.42 60.35 -17.44
C ALA A 77 -1.65 61.64 -17.10
N SER A 78 -2.19 62.40 -16.15
CA SER A 78 -1.59 63.68 -15.73
C SER A 78 -0.14 63.46 -15.28
N SER A 79 0.72 64.46 -15.46
CA SER A 79 2.09 64.40 -14.90
C SER A 79 2.08 64.17 -13.38
N THR A 80 1.00 64.56 -12.69
CA THR A 80 0.79 64.27 -11.26
C THR A 80 0.42 62.81 -11.00
N GLU A 81 -0.40 62.19 -11.87
CA GLU A 81 -0.78 60.78 -11.79
C GLU A 81 0.42 59.87 -12.08
N LEU A 82 1.26 60.24 -13.05
CA LEU A 82 2.52 59.54 -13.34
C LEU A 82 3.48 59.60 -12.15
N LEU A 83 3.67 60.77 -11.53
CA LEU A 83 4.48 60.89 -10.31
C LEU A 83 3.91 60.08 -9.13
N GLN A 84 2.58 60.09 -8.95
CA GLN A 84 1.93 59.25 -7.93
C GLN A 84 2.12 57.76 -8.22
N ARG A 85 2.00 57.35 -9.48
CA ARG A 85 2.18 55.97 -9.92
C ARG A 85 3.63 55.51 -9.75
N VAL A 86 4.61 56.34 -10.05
CA VAL A 86 6.03 56.07 -9.76
C VAL A 86 6.24 55.92 -8.25
N ALA A 87 5.73 56.83 -7.42
CA ALA A 87 5.84 56.72 -5.96
C ALA A 87 5.15 55.47 -5.37
N TYR A 88 4.04 55.01 -5.97
CA TYR A 88 3.41 53.73 -5.62
C TYR A 88 4.25 52.53 -6.09
N MET A 89 4.84 52.59 -7.28
CA MET A 89 5.71 51.53 -7.80
C MET A 89 7.01 51.43 -7.01
N GLU A 90 7.64 52.54 -6.62
CA GLU A 90 8.78 52.58 -5.70
C GLU A 90 8.44 51.91 -4.35
N LYS A 91 7.29 52.24 -3.74
CA LYS A 91 6.83 51.57 -2.51
C LYS A 91 6.64 50.06 -2.67
N ILE A 92 6.05 49.63 -3.78
CA ILE A 92 5.84 48.21 -4.08
C ILE A 92 7.19 47.51 -4.29
N ILE A 93 8.11 48.10 -5.06
CA ILE A 93 9.41 47.51 -5.34
C ILE A 93 10.28 47.49 -4.09
N THR A 94 10.28 48.53 -3.25
CA THR A 94 10.96 48.54 -1.94
C THR A 94 10.48 47.38 -1.07
N HIS A 95 9.16 47.12 -1.07
CA HIS A 95 8.57 46.04 -0.28
C HIS A 95 9.00 44.64 -0.74
N TYR A 96 9.24 44.44 -2.05
CA TYR A 96 9.61 43.12 -2.62
C TYR A 96 11.11 42.93 -2.92
N ALA A 97 11.91 44.01 -2.96
CA ALA A 97 13.34 43.97 -3.30
C ALA A 97 14.27 44.40 -2.15
N GLY A 98 13.74 44.89 -1.04
CA GLY A 98 14.51 45.36 0.12
C GLY A 98 15.10 46.76 -0.05
N ASN A 99 16.10 47.08 0.77
CA ASN A 99 16.77 48.39 0.80
C ASN A 99 17.70 48.60 -0.42
N ILE A 100 17.12 48.78 -1.59
CA ILE A 100 17.79 49.29 -2.78
C ILE A 100 17.53 50.80 -2.88
N SER A 101 18.55 51.59 -3.23
CA SER A 101 18.38 53.03 -3.48
C SER A 101 17.70 53.24 -4.84
N PHE A 102 16.59 53.98 -4.84
CA PHE A 102 15.83 54.31 -6.06
C PHE A 102 16.24 55.68 -6.63
N ASP A 103 17.45 56.15 -6.35
CA ASP A 103 18.01 57.33 -7.00
C ASP A 103 18.24 57.09 -8.51
N SER A 104 18.28 58.18 -9.28
CA SER A 104 18.35 58.09 -10.74
C SER A 104 19.68 57.56 -11.28
N GLU A 105 20.78 57.58 -10.50
CA GLU A 105 22.06 57.02 -10.95
C GLU A 105 22.08 55.50 -10.74
N THR A 106 21.64 55.01 -9.58
CA THR A 106 21.50 53.58 -9.29
C THR A 106 20.53 52.90 -10.25
N LEU A 107 19.36 53.51 -10.51
CA LEU A 107 18.38 52.98 -11.46
C LEU A 107 18.90 52.96 -12.90
N LYS A 108 19.67 53.98 -13.32
CA LYS A 108 20.29 54.02 -14.64
C LYS A 108 21.34 52.92 -14.81
N ALA A 109 22.20 52.72 -13.82
CA ALA A 109 23.20 51.64 -13.84
C ALA A 109 22.54 50.24 -13.92
N MET A 110 21.43 50.03 -13.21
CA MET A 110 20.66 48.78 -13.32
C MET A 110 20.05 48.58 -14.71
N ALA A 111 19.41 49.62 -15.28
CA ALA A 111 18.84 49.53 -16.64
C ALA A 111 19.91 49.21 -17.69
N GLU A 112 21.05 49.91 -17.66
CA GLU A 112 22.18 49.68 -18.59
C GLU A 112 22.87 48.31 -18.42
N SER A 113 22.61 47.60 -17.31
CA SER A 113 23.08 46.22 -17.09
C SER A 113 22.14 45.17 -17.70
N VAL A 114 20.84 45.47 -17.80
CA VAL A 114 19.82 44.57 -18.36
C VAL A 114 19.89 44.53 -19.88
N ASP A 115 20.09 45.68 -20.55
CA ASP A 115 20.17 45.76 -22.01
C ASP A 115 21.42 45.08 -22.62
N LYS A 116 22.41 44.71 -21.78
CA LYS A 116 23.68 44.13 -22.22
C LYS A 116 23.73 42.59 -22.24
N ASN A 117 22.71 41.89 -21.75
CA ASN A 117 22.77 40.41 -21.70
C ASN A 117 21.38 39.72 -21.85
N PRO A 118 20.88 39.51 -23.09
CA PRO A 118 19.53 38.97 -23.33
C PRO A 118 19.35 37.47 -23.00
N ASP A 119 20.41 36.68 -23.01
CA ASP A 119 20.35 35.19 -23.03
C ASP A 119 21.03 34.52 -21.82
N ALA A 120 20.60 34.88 -20.60
CA ALA A 120 20.97 34.17 -19.38
C ALA A 120 19.80 33.28 -18.86
N PRO A 121 20.05 32.02 -18.41
CA PRO A 121 18.99 31.15 -17.92
C PRO A 121 18.31 31.71 -16.67
N ARG A 122 16.99 31.53 -16.57
CA ARG A 122 16.19 31.95 -15.39
C ARG A 122 16.55 31.12 -14.16
N SER A 123 17.54 31.58 -13.39
CA SER A 123 17.83 31.06 -12.05
C SER A 123 16.64 31.28 -11.12
N HIS A 124 16.30 30.25 -10.35
CA HIS A 124 15.23 30.32 -9.37
C HIS A 124 15.51 31.40 -8.33
N ARG A 125 14.59 32.37 -8.19
CA ARG A 125 14.54 33.18 -6.97
C ARG A 125 14.14 32.28 -5.81
N GLN A 126 15.13 31.94 -4.97
CA GLN A 126 14.85 31.60 -3.58
C GLN A 126 14.09 32.77 -2.94
N ASN A 127 13.07 32.48 -2.14
CA ASN A 127 12.46 33.46 -1.26
C ASN A 127 13.44 33.75 -0.11
N GLN A 128 14.42 34.65 -0.33
CA GLN A 128 15.03 35.35 0.79
C GLN A 128 14.03 36.38 1.31
N VAL A 129 13.28 35.99 2.35
CA VAL A 129 12.52 36.93 3.16
C VAL A 129 13.54 37.74 3.97
N VAL A 130 13.81 38.97 3.54
CA VAL A 130 14.60 39.91 4.34
C VAL A 130 13.82 40.20 5.62
N ALA A 131 14.34 39.73 6.76
CA ALA A 131 13.71 39.92 8.06
C ALA A 131 13.57 41.41 8.39
N SER A 132 12.33 41.89 8.48
CA SER A 132 12.03 43.26 8.92
C SER A 132 11.95 43.27 10.46
N PRO A 133 12.77 44.08 11.16
CA PRO A 133 12.84 44.05 12.62
C PRO A 133 11.62 44.76 13.24
N GLY A 134 10.50 44.03 13.38
CA GLY A 134 9.27 44.62 13.91
C GLY A 134 8.04 43.72 14.04
N SER A 135 8.16 42.39 13.95
CA SER A 135 7.05 41.46 14.15
C SER A 135 7.44 40.39 15.18
N ASP A 136 6.82 40.42 16.35
CA ASP A 136 7.07 39.53 17.49
C ASP A 136 6.46 38.11 17.29
N TYR A 137 6.37 37.70 16.03
CA TYR A 137 5.85 36.40 15.59
C TYR A 137 7.02 35.62 14.99
N LEU A 138 7.70 34.84 15.83
CA LEU A 138 8.76 33.93 15.39
C LEU A 138 8.18 32.97 14.35
N GLY A 139 8.73 33.00 13.14
CA GLY A 139 8.20 32.26 12.00
C GLY A 139 8.39 30.77 12.14
N VAL A 140 7.28 30.04 12.34
CA VAL A 140 7.24 28.57 12.16
C VAL A 140 7.45 28.19 10.67
N ASP A 141 7.30 29.15 9.76
CA ASP A 141 7.45 28.97 8.32
C ASP A 141 8.92 28.81 7.85
N ASP A 142 9.92 29.11 8.69
CA ASP A 142 11.36 28.87 8.42
C ASP A 142 11.84 27.49 8.93
N GLU A 143 10.94 26.65 9.44
CA GLU A 143 11.31 25.35 10.00
C GLU A 143 11.61 24.29 8.91
N ASN A 144 12.82 24.31 8.38
CA ASN A 144 13.32 23.30 7.44
C ASN A 144 13.74 22.01 8.16
N PHE A 145 13.48 20.86 7.51
CA PHE A 145 14.04 19.56 7.86
C PHE A 145 15.53 19.46 7.47
N THR A 146 16.23 18.45 8.00
CA THR A 146 17.63 18.15 7.65
C THR A 146 17.77 16.71 7.15
N VAL A 147 18.59 16.52 6.10
CA VAL A 147 19.09 15.21 5.67
C VAL A 147 20.61 15.30 5.59
N GLN A 148 21.30 14.68 6.53
CA GLN A 148 22.76 14.67 6.59
C GLN A 148 23.29 13.34 6.01
N PRO A 149 24.22 13.35 5.03
CA PRO A 149 24.95 12.15 4.65
C PRO A 149 25.93 11.77 5.77
N LEU A 150 25.97 10.49 6.14
CA LEU A 150 26.94 9.94 7.10
C LEU A 150 28.04 9.19 6.34
N ASP A 151 27.62 8.33 5.40
CA ASP A 151 28.43 7.62 4.41
C ASP A 151 27.69 7.71 3.06
N ASN A 152 28.31 7.33 1.93
CA ASN A 152 27.68 7.37 0.60
C ASN A 152 26.27 6.77 0.53
N ASN A 153 26.04 5.68 1.28
CA ASN A 153 24.80 4.89 1.21
C ASN A 153 23.93 5.04 2.49
N THR A 154 24.36 5.84 3.47
CA THR A 154 23.67 6.00 4.76
C THR A 154 23.43 7.48 5.05
N THR A 155 22.16 7.82 5.31
CA THR A 155 21.73 9.20 5.54
C THR A 155 20.90 9.30 6.82
N HIS A 156 21.10 10.36 7.60
CA HIS A 156 20.27 10.68 8.75
C HIS A 156 19.22 11.74 8.36
N TYR A 157 17.94 11.42 8.54
CA TYR A 157 16.86 12.39 8.45
C TYR A 157 16.41 12.88 9.83
N SER A 158 16.29 14.20 9.97
CA SER A 158 15.65 14.86 11.09
C SER A 158 14.62 15.86 10.58
N GLY A 159 13.34 15.54 10.82
CA GLY A 159 12.21 16.40 10.44
C GLY A 159 12.24 17.76 11.12
N GLU A 160 11.51 18.70 10.55
CA GLU A 160 11.43 20.11 10.93
C GLU A 160 11.32 20.34 12.45
N PHE A 161 10.39 19.65 13.12
CA PHE A 161 10.12 19.77 14.57
C PHE A 161 10.98 18.88 15.48
N SER A 162 12.08 18.29 15.00
CA SER A 162 12.87 17.35 15.81
C SER A 162 13.72 18.07 16.88
N HIS A 163 13.88 17.45 18.05
CA HIS A 163 14.78 17.96 19.10
C HIS A 163 16.25 18.08 18.62
N TRP A 164 16.65 17.26 17.63
CA TRP A 164 17.96 17.36 16.98
C TRP A 164 18.07 18.61 16.12
N ASN A 165 17.05 18.92 15.32
CA ASN A 165 17.02 20.12 14.50
C ASN A 165 17.06 21.38 15.39
N PHE A 166 16.30 21.37 16.49
CA PHE A 166 16.33 22.42 17.50
C PHE A 166 17.71 22.56 18.19
N SER A 167 18.38 21.45 18.54
CA SER A 167 19.72 21.50 19.15
C SER A 167 20.79 21.97 18.17
N MET A 168 20.70 21.62 16.88
CA MET A 168 21.57 22.16 15.84
C MET A 168 21.36 23.66 15.62
N ARG A 169 20.12 24.16 15.67
CA ARG A 169 19.83 25.61 15.65
C ARG A 169 20.42 26.32 16.88
N ILE A 170 20.31 25.73 18.08
CA ILE A 170 20.96 26.27 19.29
C ILE A 170 22.49 26.32 19.11
N LYS A 171 23.12 25.27 18.58
CA LYS A 171 24.56 25.25 18.27
C LYS A 171 24.94 26.39 17.33
N GLN A 172 24.25 26.53 16.20
CA GLN A 172 24.47 27.60 15.22
C GLN A 172 24.29 29.00 15.84
N TRP A 173 23.29 29.18 16.70
CA TRP A 173 23.04 30.45 17.40
C TRP A 173 24.17 30.77 18.39
N ILE A 174 24.65 29.79 19.16
CA ILE A 174 25.82 29.95 20.04
C ILE A 174 27.05 30.34 19.20
N GLU A 175 27.31 29.66 18.09
CA GLU A 175 28.45 29.92 17.19
C GLU A 175 28.40 31.33 16.57
N GLN A 176 27.20 31.88 16.34
CA GLN A 176 26.98 33.27 15.90
C GLN A 176 27.15 34.31 17.02
N CYS A 177 26.88 33.93 18.28
CA CYS A 177 27.04 34.80 19.44
C CYS A 177 28.49 34.90 19.96
N VAL A 178 29.41 34.03 19.52
CA VAL A 178 30.84 34.08 19.92
C VAL A 178 31.61 35.06 19.02
N PRO A 179 32.18 36.16 19.54
CA PRO A 179 32.88 37.15 18.74
C PRO A 179 34.23 36.64 18.19
N ASP A 180 34.55 37.02 16.94
CA ASP A 180 35.74 36.55 16.19
C ASP A 180 37.08 36.69 16.93
N GLY A 181 37.22 37.68 17.82
CA GLY A 181 38.45 37.91 18.60
C GLY A 181 38.82 36.81 19.59
N ALA A 182 37.88 35.91 19.94
CA ALA A 182 38.13 34.80 20.86
C ALA A 182 38.60 33.50 20.18
N ARG A 183 38.71 33.48 18.84
CA ARG A 183 39.07 32.28 18.05
C ARG A 183 40.58 31.96 18.01
N LEU A 184 41.41 32.70 18.76
CA LEU A 184 42.87 32.60 18.73
C LEU A 184 43.49 31.60 19.70
N ASP A 185 42.74 31.11 20.69
CA ASP A 185 43.12 29.92 21.47
C ASP A 185 42.41 28.69 20.92
N GLY A 186 43.17 27.65 20.58
CA GLY A 186 42.72 26.46 19.84
C GLY A 186 41.80 25.48 20.61
N THR A 187 41.02 25.97 21.57
CA THR A 187 40.09 25.15 22.36
C THR A 187 38.76 24.95 21.65
N GLY A 188 38.75 24.02 20.70
CA GLY A 188 37.58 23.21 20.33
C GLY A 188 36.39 23.93 19.68
N SER A 189 36.25 23.74 18.37
CA SER A 189 34.89 23.60 17.79
C SER A 189 34.11 22.59 18.62
N LEU A 190 32.82 22.86 18.90
CA LEU A 190 31.97 21.97 19.72
C LEU A 190 31.67 20.66 18.97
N SER A 191 32.64 19.75 19.07
CA SER A 191 32.68 18.42 18.47
C SER A 191 31.80 17.45 19.26
N PHE A 192 30.49 17.59 19.11
CA PHE A 192 29.55 16.53 19.47
C PHE A 192 29.77 15.32 18.55
N LYS A 193 29.49 14.10 19.04
CA LYS A 193 29.29 12.95 18.14
C LYS A 193 28.11 13.29 17.24
N GLU A 194 28.39 13.42 15.95
CA GLU A 194 27.40 13.79 14.95
C GLU A 194 26.50 12.58 14.66
N TYR A 195 25.40 12.51 15.41
CA TYR A 195 24.43 11.42 15.43
C TYR A 195 24.93 10.09 16.07
N TYR A 196 23.99 9.25 16.50
CA TYR A 196 24.25 7.98 17.17
C TYR A 196 23.38 6.88 16.58
N ARG A 197 24.04 5.83 16.08
CA ARG A 197 23.43 4.55 15.73
C ARG A 197 23.73 3.56 16.87
N ALA A 198 22.78 2.67 17.14
CA ALA A 198 22.93 1.63 18.16
C ALA A 198 23.79 0.46 17.63
N GLU A 199 25.05 0.76 17.27
CA GLU A 199 26.01 -0.21 16.75
C GLU A 199 26.40 -1.27 17.80
N GLU A 200 26.22 -0.97 19.09
CA GLU A 200 26.45 -1.90 20.20
C GLU A 200 25.41 -3.03 20.26
N LEU A 201 24.27 -2.88 19.58
CA LEU A 201 23.27 -3.92 19.42
C LEU A 201 23.57 -4.85 18.23
N GLN A 202 24.64 -4.61 17.46
CA GLN A 202 24.98 -5.43 16.31
C GLN A 202 25.58 -6.78 16.70
N SER A 203 25.16 -7.84 16.01
CA SER A 203 25.68 -9.18 16.24
C SER A 203 27.15 -9.30 15.82
N ALA A 204 27.93 -10.11 16.56
CA ALA A 204 29.37 -10.17 16.36
C ALA A 204 29.79 -10.84 15.04
N ASN A 205 28.98 -11.78 14.54
CA ASN A 205 29.30 -12.76 13.49
C ASN A 205 28.35 -12.71 12.27
N THR A 206 27.81 -11.54 11.91
CA THR A 206 26.89 -11.34 10.75
C THR A 206 27.34 -12.04 9.46
N LEU A 207 28.63 -11.97 9.13
CA LEU A 207 29.20 -12.47 7.89
C LEU A 207 29.42 -14.00 7.86
N SER A 208 29.20 -14.71 8.96
CA SER A 208 29.27 -16.18 9.01
C SER A 208 28.27 -16.86 8.05
N SER A 209 27.17 -16.16 7.71
CA SER A 209 26.18 -16.60 6.73
C SER A 209 26.77 -16.91 5.34
N LEU A 210 27.82 -16.18 4.93
CA LEU A 210 28.47 -16.32 3.61
C LEU A 210 29.06 -17.72 3.35
N SER A 211 29.31 -18.51 4.39
CA SER A 211 29.75 -19.91 4.27
C SER A 211 28.73 -20.81 3.54
N ALA A 212 27.46 -20.43 3.49
CA ALA A 212 26.38 -21.20 2.86
C ALA A 212 26.09 -20.78 1.39
N LEU A 213 26.93 -19.91 0.79
CA LEU A 213 26.67 -19.40 -0.56
C LEU A 213 26.62 -20.54 -1.61
N PRO A 214 25.67 -20.48 -2.56
CA PRO A 214 25.64 -21.45 -3.65
C PRO A 214 26.86 -21.27 -4.58
N PRO A 215 27.16 -22.25 -5.45
CA PRO A 215 28.18 -22.06 -6.49
C PRO A 215 27.86 -20.85 -7.37
N ARG A 216 28.89 -20.11 -7.80
CA ARG A 216 28.73 -18.84 -8.54
C ARG A 216 27.78 -18.93 -9.75
N TYR A 217 27.86 -19.99 -10.54
CA TYR A 217 26.97 -20.18 -11.70
C TYR A 217 25.49 -20.32 -11.32
N VAL A 218 25.19 -20.85 -10.12
CA VAL A 218 23.83 -20.92 -9.57
C VAL A 218 23.38 -19.54 -9.11
N ALA A 219 24.24 -18.79 -8.41
CA ALA A 219 23.94 -17.41 -8.03
C ALA A 219 23.64 -16.51 -9.24
N GLU A 220 24.47 -16.57 -10.28
CA GLU A 220 24.27 -15.84 -11.53
C GLU A 220 22.97 -16.23 -12.23
N PHE A 221 22.62 -17.53 -12.25
CA PHE A 221 21.33 -18.00 -12.76
C PHE A 221 20.13 -17.46 -11.97
N LEU A 222 20.18 -17.49 -10.63
CA LEU A 222 19.09 -16.99 -9.78
C LEU A 222 18.93 -15.47 -9.89
N VAL A 223 20.03 -14.71 -9.98
CA VAL A 223 20.01 -13.26 -10.25
C VAL A 223 19.44 -12.97 -11.63
N GLN A 224 19.78 -13.78 -12.65
CA GLN A 224 19.22 -13.66 -13.98
C GLN A 224 17.70 -13.94 -13.98
N ALA A 225 17.23 -14.97 -13.29
CA ALA A 225 15.81 -15.28 -13.12
C ALA A 225 15.05 -14.15 -12.40
N PHE A 226 15.64 -13.58 -11.34
CA PHE A 226 15.11 -12.41 -10.63
C PHE A 226 14.85 -11.23 -11.58
N TYR A 227 15.88 -10.77 -12.30
CA TYR A 227 15.76 -9.63 -13.23
C TYR A 227 14.87 -9.92 -14.45
N LYS A 228 14.75 -11.19 -14.85
CA LYS A 228 13.95 -11.58 -16.03
C LYS A 228 12.46 -11.73 -15.71
N HIS A 229 12.12 -12.19 -14.51
CA HIS A 229 10.77 -12.64 -14.20
C HIS A 229 10.11 -11.94 -13.01
N ALA A 230 10.88 -11.50 -12.00
CA ALA A 230 10.37 -10.86 -10.79
C ALA A 230 10.42 -9.33 -10.92
N GLU A 231 11.55 -8.76 -11.36
CA GLU A 231 11.64 -7.33 -11.67
C GLU A 231 10.83 -7.03 -12.94
N THR A 232 9.78 -6.22 -12.80
CA THR A 232 8.88 -5.86 -13.91
C THR A 232 8.62 -4.35 -13.95
N ASN A 233 7.61 -3.86 -13.23
CA ASN A 233 7.23 -2.44 -13.24
C ASN A 233 7.78 -1.64 -12.03
N TYR A 234 8.71 -2.24 -11.30
CA TYR A 234 9.25 -1.76 -10.03
C TYR A 234 10.77 -1.90 -10.05
N PHE A 235 11.48 -1.04 -9.31
CA PHE A 235 12.94 -1.09 -9.20
C PHE A 235 13.34 -1.44 -7.78
N TYR A 236 14.23 -2.41 -7.65
CA TYR A 236 14.73 -2.87 -6.35
C TYR A 236 16.21 -2.54 -6.17
N VAL A 237 17.05 -2.93 -7.12
CA VAL A 237 18.50 -2.76 -7.09
C VAL A 237 19.04 -2.70 -8.52
N GLU A 238 20.11 -1.93 -8.74
CA GLU A 238 20.73 -1.81 -10.06
C GLU A 238 21.58 -3.06 -10.40
N ARG A 239 21.52 -3.50 -11.66
CA ARG A 239 22.12 -4.76 -12.13
C ARG A 239 23.64 -4.75 -12.13
N GLY A 240 24.26 -3.68 -12.61
CA GLY A 240 25.72 -3.53 -12.61
C GLY A 240 26.27 -3.54 -11.19
N TRP A 241 25.71 -2.68 -10.33
CA TRP A 241 26.08 -2.62 -8.92
C TRP A 241 25.91 -3.97 -8.19
N LEU A 242 24.78 -4.68 -8.40
CA LEU A 242 24.58 -5.99 -7.77
C LEU A 242 25.60 -7.03 -8.26
N ALA A 243 25.99 -6.98 -9.54
CA ALA A 243 27.04 -7.85 -10.09
C ALA A 243 28.41 -7.55 -9.45
N GLU A 244 28.77 -6.28 -9.28
CA GLU A 244 29.99 -5.87 -8.58
C GLU A 244 30.02 -6.33 -7.11
N GLN A 245 28.89 -6.23 -6.40
CA GLN A 245 28.80 -6.74 -5.02
C GLN A 245 28.89 -8.27 -4.97
N LEU A 246 28.32 -8.98 -5.96
CA LEU A 246 28.43 -10.42 -6.08
C LEU A 246 29.88 -10.85 -6.36
N ASP A 247 30.58 -10.13 -7.23
CA ASP A 247 32.01 -10.31 -7.48
C ASP A 247 32.84 -10.12 -6.21
N LEU A 248 32.60 -9.04 -5.45
CA LEU A 248 33.28 -8.79 -4.18
C LEU A 248 33.07 -9.93 -3.17
N VAL A 249 31.84 -10.42 -3.02
CA VAL A 249 31.47 -11.51 -2.12
C VAL A 249 32.16 -12.83 -2.47
N TYR A 250 32.30 -13.17 -3.76
CA TYR A 250 32.98 -14.42 -4.16
C TYR A 250 34.51 -14.31 -4.22
N GLN A 251 35.06 -13.12 -4.54
CA GLN A 251 36.51 -12.94 -4.71
C GLN A 251 37.21 -12.56 -3.40
N ASN A 252 36.60 -11.70 -2.59
CA ASN A 252 37.18 -11.21 -1.33
C ASN A 252 36.11 -10.96 -0.25
N PRO A 253 35.47 -12.03 0.27
CA PRO A 253 34.46 -11.89 1.33
C PRO A 253 34.99 -11.26 2.62
N ALA A 254 36.32 -11.23 2.83
CA ALA A 254 36.96 -10.57 3.97
C ALA A 254 37.00 -9.03 3.88
N ALA A 255 36.67 -8.44 2.71
CA ALA A 255 36.53 -7.00 2.54
C ALA A 255 35.20 -6.45 3.11
N LEU A 256 34.22 -7.32 3.34
CA LEU A 256 32.91 -6.94 3.88
C LEU A 256 33.03 -6.68 5.38
N SER A 257 32.42 -5.60 5.86
CA SER A 257 32.32 -5.25 7.27
C SER A 257 30.89 -5.45 7.78
N ARG A 258 30.60 -5.00 9.01
CA ARG A 258 29.22 -4.98 9.54
C ARG A 258 28.33 -3.95 8.84
N ARG A 259 28.90 -2.93 8.17
CA ARG A 259 28.13 -1.91 7.44
C ARG A 259 27.44 -2.48 6.21
N GLU A 260 28.07 -3.43 5.52
CA GLU A 260 27.57 -4.10 4.32
C GLU A 260 26.55 -5.23 4.63
N VAL A 261 26.07 -5.35 5.87
CA VAL A 261 25.06 -6.36 6.25
C VAL A 261 23.75 -6.19 5.45
N GLY A 262 23.42 -4.95 5.06
CA GLY A 262 22.33 -4.65 4.12
C GLY A 262 22.54 -5.33 2.76
N THR A 263 23.72 -5.18 2.18
CA THR A 263 24.14 -5.82 0.91
C THR A 263 24.11 -7.35 0.99
N VAL A 264 24.59 -7.93 2.09
CA VAL A 264 24.60 -9.39 2.27
C VAL A 264 23.16 -9.93 2.39
N CYS A 265 22.30 -9.26 3.16
CA CYS A 265 20.88 -9.59 3.27
C CYS A 265 20.15 -9.45 1.92
N LEU A 266 20.48 -8.39 1.15
CA LEU A 266 19.98 -8.14 -0.20
C LEU A 266 20.31 -9.29 -1.16
N ILE A 267 21.56 -9.77 -1.17
CA ILE A 267 21.99 -10.88 -2.02
C ILE A 267 21.23 -12.17 -1.67
N TRP A 268 21.10 -12.49 -0.38
CA TRP A 268 20.32 -13.66 0.07
C TRP A 268 18.86 -13.62 -0.38
N ILE A 269 18.19 -12.47 -0.24
CA ILE A 269 16.78 -12.37 -0.62
C ILE A 269 16.59 -12.32 -2.15
N VAL A 270 17.54 -11.78 -2.92
CA VAL A 270 17.54 -11.90 -4.39
C VAL A 270 17.64 -13.36 -4.82
N PHE A 271 18.48 -14.19 -4.19
CA PHE A 271 18.53 -15.62 -4.50
C PHE A 271 17.21 -16.33 -4.15
N ALA A 272 16.61 -16.02 -2.99
CA ALA A 272 15.32 -16.58 -2.58
C ALA A 272 14.19 -16.22 -3.55
N ILE A 273 14.13 -14.98 -4.05
CA ILE A 273 13.18 -14.59 -5.10
C ILE A 273 13.55 -15.26 -6.42
N GLY A 274 14.84 -15.37 -6.77
CA GLY A 274 15.29 -16.11 -7.97
C GLY A 274 14.75 -17.54 -8.00
N THR A 275 14.77 -18.26 -6.87
CA THR A 275 14.21 -19.62 -6.80
C THR A 275 12.71 -19.67 -7.03
N GLN A 276 11.95 -18.63 -6.66
CA GLN A 276 10.49 -18.57 -6.91
C GLN A 276 10.10 -18.51 -8.40
N TYR A 277 11.05 -18.18 -9.29
CA TYR A 277 10.83 -18.05 -10.73
C TYR A 277 11.73 -18.97 -11.57
N ALA A 278 12.67 -19.71 -10.96
CA ALA A 278 13.65 -20.55 -11.65
C ALA A 278 13.01 -21.56 -12.63
N TYR A 279 11.91 -22.19 -12.25
CA TYR A 279 11.18 -23.14 -13.09
C TYR A 279 10.69 -22.55 -14.44
N LEU A 280 10.52 -21.22 -14.57
CA LEU A 280 10.11 -20.59 -15.83
C LEU A 280 11.22 -20.60 -16.89
N ASP A 281 12.47 -20.79 -16.48
CA ASP A 281 13.61 -20.99 -17.36
C ASP A 281 13.94 -22.48 -17.60
N SER A 282 13.20 -23.39 -16.96
CA SER A 282 13.29 -24.82 -17.28
C SER A 282 12.81 -25.07 -18.72
N ARG A 283 13.64 -25.76 -19.50
CA ARG A 283 13.23 -26.23 -20.82
C ARG A 283 12.35 -27.47 -20.63
N PRO A 284 11.16 -27.56 -21.26
CA PRO A 284 10.43 -28.82 -21.30
C PRO A 284 11.30 -29.84 -22.04
N GLU A 285 11.69 -30.91 -21.35
CA GLU A 285 12.47 -31.99 -21.94
C GLU A 285 11.67 -32.65 -23.06
N ARG A 286 12.19 -32.55 -24.30
CA ARG A 286 11.55 -33.14 -25.48
C ARG A 286 11.57 -34.67 -25.39
N GLY A 287 10.48 -35.25 -24.88
CA GLY A 287 10.26 -36.70 -24.86
C GLY A 287 9.75 -37.26 -23.53
N GLY A 288 9.62 -36.44 -22.48
CA GLY A 288 8.98 -36.86 -21.23
C GLY A 288 7.50 -37.16 -21.43
N ASP A 289 7.07 -38.39 -21.13
CA ASP A 289 5.67 -38.79 -21.15
C ASP A 289 4.87 -37.98 -20.10
N PRO A 290 3.84 -37.21 -20.47
CA PRO A 290 3.09 -36.39 -19.51
C PRO A 290 2.34 -37.21 -18.45
N SER A 291 2.19 -38.53 -18.64
CA SER A 291 1.66 -39.43 -17.60
C SER A 291 2.64 -39.77 -16.48
N LYS A 292 3.93 -39.39 -16.61
CA LYS A 292 4.96 -39.55 -15.58
C LYS A 292 5.27 -38.30 -14.76
N GLY A 293 4.49 -37.22 -14.87
CA GLY A 293 4.57 -36.05 -13.98
C GLY A 293 4.11 -36.30 -12.53
N GLY A 294 4.26 -37.53 -12.04
CA GLY A 294 3.82 -37.96 -10.72
C GLY A 294 4.92 -37.81 -9.70
N MET A 295 4.86 -36.73 -8.91
CA MET A 295 5.42 -36.68 -7.56
C MET A 295 6.90 -37.11 -7.48
N ASP A 296 7.79 -36.46 -8.23
CA ASP A 296 9.24 -36.58 -7.99
C ASP A 296 9.59 -35.93 -6.65
N THR A 297 9.44 -36.71 -5.58
CA THR A 297 9.96 -36.44 -4.24
C THR A 297 11.49 -36.57 -4.24
N SER A 298 12.14 -35.65 -4.95
CA SER A 298 13.47 -35.21 -4.56
C SER A 298 13.37 -34.65 -3.14
N PRO A 299 14.26 -35.04 -2.19
CA PRO A 299 14.30 -34.43 -0.86
C PRO A 299 14.73 -32.96 -0.89
N PHE A 300 15.10 -32.42 -2.06
CA PHE A 300 15.35 -31.01 -2.31
C PHE A 300 14.37 -30.49 -3.37
N SER A 301 13.27 -29.87 -2.92
CA SER A 301 12.43 -29.02 -3.79
C SER A 301 13.05 -27.62 -3.92
N GLU A 302 12.78 -26.95 -5.04
CA GLU A 302 13.20 -25.55 -5.26
C GLU A 302 12.73 -24.64 -4.12
N ASP A 303 11.50 -24.86 -3.63
CA ASP A 303 10.90 -24.15 -2.50
C ASP A 303 11.73 -24.28 -1.21
N THR A 304 12.31 -25.46 -0.95
CA THR A 304 13.14 -25.70 0.25
C THR A 304 14.43 -24.88 0.20
N ILE A 305 15.04 -24.75 -0.98
CA ILE A 305 16.24 -23.93 -1.19
C ILE A 305 15.89 -22.44 -1.05
N GLY A 306 14.77 -22.00 -1.63
CA GLY A 306 14.29 -20.62 -1.48
C GLY A 306 14.01 -20.24 -0.02
N VAL A 307 13.39 -21.14 0.75
CA VAL A 307 13.18 -20.97 2.20
C VAL A 307 14.50 -20.90 2.95
N MET A 308 15.50 -21.70 2.60
CA MET A 308 16.84 -21.62 3.21
C MET A 308 17.49 -20.26 2.98
N PHE A 309 17.46 -19.73 1.75
CA PHE A 309 18.01 -18.40 1.43
C PHE A 309 17.25 -17.28 2.16
N TYR A 310 15.92 -17.34 2.19
CA TYR A 310 15.08 -16.43 2.99
C TYR A 310 15.44 -16.48 4.48
N GLN A 311 15.67 -17.67 5.05
CA GLN A 311 16.10 -17.80 6.46
C GLN A 311 17.47 -17.17 6.72
N GLN A 312 18.43 -17.25 5.78
CA GLN A 312 19.71 -16.54 5.95
C GLN A 312 19.52 -15.02 5.88
N ALA A 313 18.68 -14.50 4.98
CA ALA A 313 18.32 -13.08 4.96
C ALA A 313 17.67 -12.63 6.28
N CYS A 314 16.70 -13.41 6.82
CA CYS A 314 16.00 -13.09 8.06
C CYS A 314 16.91 -13.05 9.30
N LYS A 315 17.96 -13.87 9.38
CA LYS A 315 18.94 -13.80 10.49
C LYS A 315 19.65 -12.44 10.56
N LEU A 316 19.78 -11.75 9.43
CA LEU A 316 20.46 -10.46 9.34
C LEU A 316 19.53 -9.27 9.60
N VAL A 317 18.20 -9.46 9.61
CA VAL A 317 17.21 -8.39 9.76
C VAL A 317 17.44 -7.48 10.98
N PRO A 318 17.80 -7.99 12.19
CA PRO A 318 18.10 -7.12 13.33
C PRO A 318 19.24 -6.14 13.05
N ASP A 319 20.34 -6.63 12.45
CA ASP A 319 21.52 -5.83 12.11
C ASP A 319 21.24 -4.87 10.93
N VAL A 320 20.45 -5.31 9.96
CA VAL A 320 19.95 -4.49 8.86
C VAL A 320 19.12 -3.29 9.37
N ILE A 321 18.33 -3.48 10.43
CA ILE A 321 17.55 -2.41 11.08
C ILE A 321 18.44 -1.43 11.85
N THR A 322 19.50 -1.88 12.54
CA THR A 322 20.39 -0.96 13.27
C THR A 322 21.21 -0.08 12.32
N VAL A 323 21.79 -0.69 11.27
CA VAL A 323 22.52 0.03 10.21
C VAL A 323 21.61 0.99 9.46
N ALA A 324 20.44 0.52 9.03
CA ALA A 324 19.48 1.24 8.18
C ALA A 324 20.16 2.12 7.11
N SER A 325 20.86 1.51 6.16
CA SER A 325 21.35 2.16 4.94
C SER A 325 20.30 2.12 3.81
N LEU A 326 20.65 2.59 2.61
CA LEU A 326 19.85 2.38 1.41
C LEU A 326 19.63 0.88 1.12
N GLU A 327 20.67 0.07 1.26
CA GLU A 327 20.63 -1.38 1.05
C GLU A 327 19.77 -2.06 2.11
N SER A 328 19.73 -1.54 3.34
CA SER A 328 18.76 -2.01 4.33
C SER A 328 17.31 -1.81 3.89
N VAL A 329 16.99 -0.67 3.26
CA VAL A 329 15.66 -0.42 2.69
C VAL A 329 15.37 -1.42 1.57
N GLN A 330 16.31 -1.63 0.65
CA GLN A 330 16.17 -2.53 -0.49
C GLN A 330 16.01 -4.00 -0.04
N ALA A 331 16.81 -4.45 0.94
CA ALA A 331 16.74 -5.81 1.47
C ALA A 331 15.39 -6.08 2.15
N ILE A 332 14.95 -5.21 3.08
CA ILE A 332 13.65 -5.37 3.75
C ILE A 332 12.47 -5.24 2.76
N LEU A 333 12.57 -4.36 1.76
CA LEU A 333 11.60 -4.26 0.67
C LEU A 333 11.46 -5.59 -0.06
N LEU A 334 12.58 -6.20 -0.47
CA LEU A 334 12.60 -7.48 -1.17
C LEU A 334 12.14 -8.65 -0.28
N ILE A 335 12.38 -8.62 1.04
CA ILE A 335 11.77 -9.59 1.98
C ILE A 335 10.24 -9.45 1.96
N GLY A 336 9.73 -8.22 1.89
CA GLY A 336 8.32 -7.93 1.65
C GLY A 336 7.80 -8.49 0.33
N ILE A 337 8.57 -8.38 -0.76
CA ILE A 337 8.21 -8.96 -2.08
C ILE A 337 8.20 -10.49 -2.06
N TYR A 338 9.23 -11.14 -1.52
CA TYR A 338 9.33 -12.60 -1.41
C TYR A 338 8.14 -13.21 -0.65
N THR A 339 7.71 -12.54 0.42
CA THR A 339 6.58 -12.97 1.26
C THR A 339 5.21 -12.58 0.69
N LEU A 340 5.15 -11.72 -0.33
CA LEU A 340 3.90 -11.22 -0.92
C LEU A 340 2.98 -12.32 -1.52
N PRO A 341 3.46 -13.32 -2.28
CA PRO A 341 2.63 -14.45 -2.71
C PRO A 341 2.28 -15.44 -1.58
N LEU A 342 2.93 -15.34 -0.41
CA LEU A 342 2.74 -16.26 0.72
C LEU A 342 1.72 -15.72 1.73
N ASP A 343 1.92 -14.50 2.22
CA ASP A 343 0.99 -13.80 3.11
C ASP A 343 1.04 -12.28 2.85
N ALA A 344 0.29 -11.87 1.83
CA ALA A 344 0.17 -10.48 1.42
C ALA A 344 -0.46 -9.55 2.49
N SER A 345 -1.29 -10.10 3.37
CA SER A 345 -2.12 -9.30 4.30
C SER A 345 -1.58 -9.21 5.72
N GLY A 346 -0.71 -10.15 6.10
CA GLY A 346 0.07 -10.17 7.34
C GLY A 346 1.55 -9.89 7.06
N LEU A 347 2.37 -10.94 6.93
CA LEU A 347 3.84 -10.86 6.96
C LEU A 347 4.44 -9.91 5.92
N SER A 348 3.99 -9.98 4.67
CA SER A 348 4.47 -9.09 3.60
C SER A 348 4.14 -7.63 3.88
N TYR A 349 2.89 -7.36 4.32
CA TYR A 349 2.47 -6.01 4.70
C TYR A 349 3.35 -5.42 5.83
N ILE A 350 3.75 -6.24 6.82
CA ILE A 350 4.65 -5.81 7.90
C ILE A 350 6.04 -5.46 7.36
N TYR A 351 6.64 -6.29 6.51
CA TYR A 351 7.96 -5.99 5.92
C TYR A 351 7.92 -4.77 4.98
N LEU A 352 6.87 -4.61 4.18
CA LEU A 352 6.68 -3.40 3.35
C LEU A 352 6.54 -2.13 4.21
N ASN A 353 5.81 -2.21 5.33
CA ASN A 353 5.75 -1.11 6.30
C ASN A 353 7.12 -0.80 6.90
N LEU A 354 7.89 -1.83 7.29
CA LEU A 354 9.24 -1.67 7.84
C LEU A 354 10.18 -1.02 6.81
N ALA A 355 10.16 -1.45 5.55
CA ALA A 355 10.93 -0.83 4.47
C ALA A 355 10.60 0.67 4.33
N VAL A 356 9.32 1.04 4.36
CA VAL A 356 8.89 2.45 4.33
C VAL A 356 9.38 3.21 5.57
N LYS A 357 9.40 2.61 6.78
CA LYS A 357 9.94 3.27 7.98
C LYS A 357 11.46 3.46 7.92
N LEU A 358 12.22 2.48 7.44
CA LEU A 358 13.68 2.63 7.22
C LEU A 358 13.98 3.66 6.13
N ALA A 359 13.15 3.75 5.09
CA ALA A 359 13.25 4.78 4.06
C ALA A 359 12.96 6.19 4.63
N ILE A 360 11.97 6.32 5.51
CA ILE A 360 11.67 7.58 6.22
C ILE A 360 12.85 7.99 7.12
N GLN A 361 13.42 7.04 7.88
CA GLN A 361 14.60 7.27 8.72
C GLN A 361 15.84 7.74 7.92
N ASN A 362 15.94 7.31 6.66
CA ASN A 362 16.96 7.77 5.71
C ASN A 362 16.55 9.01 4.89
N GLY A 363 15.38 9.60 5.12
CA GLY A 363 14.94 10.78 4.36
C GLY A 363 14.68 10.50 2.88
N LEU A 364 14.51 9.24 2.45
CA LEU A 364 14.18 8.88 1.06
C LEU A 364 12.86 9.50 0.58
N HIS A 365 11.94 9.75 1.51
CA HIS A 365 10.67 10.44 1.28
C HIS A 365 10.77 11.95 1.03
N ARG A 366 11.95 12.54 1.27
CA ARG A 366 12.20 13.98 1.13
C ARG A 366 13.06 14.28 -0.09
N ARG A 367 12.91 15.48 -0.65
CA ARG A 367 13.81 16.01 -1.66
C ARG A 367 15.24 16.08 -1.11
N TYR A 368 16.18 15.42 -1.76
CA TYR A 368 17.58 15.48 -1.36
C TYR A 368 18.22 16.82 -1.78
N PRO A 369 18.97 17.53 -0.89
CA PRO A 369 19.71 18.73 -1.27
C PRO A 369 20.66 18.46 -2.44
N ALA A 370 20.68 19.32 -3.46
CA ALA A 370 21.37 19.00 -4.72
C ALA A 370 22.92 18.94 -4.61
N GLU A 371 23.49 19.40 -3.50
CA GLU A 371 24.92 19.50 -3.26
C GLU A 371 25.46 18.25 -2.55
N GLY A 372 26.55 17.68 -3.09
CA GLY A 372 27.40 16.72 -2.38
C GLY A 372 27.11 15.22 -2.57
N LEU A 373 26.02 14.81 -3.22
CA LEU A 373 25.69 13.38 -3.39
C LEU A 373 25.69 12.95 -4.87
N ASP A 374 26.28 11.79 -5.14
CA ASP A 374 26.37 11.16 -6.46
C ASP A 374 24.99 11.08 -7.16
N PRO A 375 24.85 11.60 -8.39
CA PRO A 375 23.64 11.46 -9.21
C PRO A 375 23.10 10.02 -9.32
N PHE A 376 23.97 9.00 -9.37
CA PHE A 376 23.57 7.59 -9.42
C PHE A 376 22.85 7.16 -8.13
N ILE A 377 23.43 7.48 -6.98
CA ILE A 377 22.83 7.17 -5.67
C ILE A 377 21.54 7.99 -5.47
N ARG A 378 21.49 9.25 -5.91
CA ARG A 378 20.26 10.06 -5.83
C ARG A 378 19.11 9.47 -6.64
N GLU A 379 19.35 9.04 -7.88
CA GLU A 379 18.31 8.41 -8.70
C GLU A 379 17.91 7.03 -8.13
N THR A 380 18.86 6.25 -7.64
CA THR A 380 18.60 4.98 -6.94
C THR A 380 17.69 5.19 -5.72
N ARG A 381 17.98 6.20 -4.88
CA ARG A 381 17.15 6.58 -3.72
C ARG A 381 15.71 6.93 -4.13
N ASN A 382 15.53 7.73 -5.19
CA ASN A 382 14.20 8.08 -5.71
C ASN A 382 13.45 6.82 -6.17
N ARG A 383 14.09 5.95 -6.98
CA ARG A 383 13.47 4.71 -7.50
C ARG A 383 13.08 3.73 -6.39
N VAL A 384 13.94 3.55 -5.38
CA VAL A 384 13.66 2.70 -4.21
C VAL A 384 12.53 3.29 -3.36
N TRP A 385 12.54 4.61 -3.12
CA TRP A 385 11.45 5.30 -2.40
C TRP A 385 10.09 5.05 -3.07
N TRP A 386 9.98 5.37 -4.36
CA TRP A 386 8.72 5.29 -5.08
C TRP A 386 8.22 3.85 -5.23
N THR A 387 9.14 2.88 -5.35
CA THR A 387 8.80 1.45 -5.33
C THR A 387 8.25 1.03 -3.95
N ALA A 388 8.93 1.36 -2.86
CA ALA A 388 8.48 1.02 -1.51
C ALA A 388 7.14 1.69 -1.16
N TYR A 389 7.03 3.00 -1.39
CA TYR A 389 5.82 3.79 -1.12
C TYR A 389 4.60 3.28 -1.89
N THR A 390 4.75 2.99 -3.19
CA THR A 390 3.59 2.52 -3.98
C THR A 390 3.25 1.06 -3.73
N THR A 391 4.23 0.19 -3.47
CA THR A 391 3.96 -1.21 -3.13
C THR A 391 3.22 -1.35 -1.80
N GLU A 392 3.69 -0.66 -0.74
CA GLU A 392 3.02 -0.63 0.56
C GLU A 392 1.58 -0.12 0.44
N LYS A 393 1.40 1.03 -0.23
CA LYS A 393 0.10 1.67 -0.43
C LYS A 393 -0.87 0.79 -1.23
N ARG A 394 -0.39 0.14 -2.29
CA ARG A 394 -1.16 -0.79 -3.14
C ARG A 394 -1.65 -1.99 -2.33
N VAL A 395 -0.72 -2.69 -1.67
CA VAL A 395 -1.02 -3.87 -0.85
C VAL A 395 -1.95 -3.49 0.31
N GLY A 396 -1.71 -2.35 0.96
CA GLY A 396 -2.57 -1.82 2.02
C GLY A 396 -4.01 -1.57 1.52
N ILE A 397 -4.19 -0.84 0.41
CA ILE A 397 -5.51 -0.51 -0.13
C ILE A 397 -6.30 -1.77 -0.55
N TYR A 398 -5.67 -2.75 -1.20
CA TYR A 398 -6.38 -3.95 -1.64
C TYR A 398 -6.84 -4.84 -0.47
N HIS A 399 -6.06 -4.92 0.61
CA HIS A 399 -6.38 -5.68 1.84
C HIS A 399 -7.06 -4.83 2.93
N GLY A 400 -7.40 -3.56 2.67
CA GLY A 400 -8.11 -2.70 3.61
C GLY A 400 -7.31 -2.20 4.82
N ARG A 401 -5.98 -2.13 4.71
CA ARG A 401 -5.08 -1.55 5.73
C ARG A 401 -4.90 -0.02 5.51
N PRO A 402 -4.57 0.74 6.57
CA PRO A 402 -4.16 2.15 6.44
C PRO A 402 -2.83 2.33 5.69
N THR A 403 -2.53 3.54 5.25
CA THR A 403 -1.25 3.91 4.60
C THR A 403 -0.20 4.41 5.59
N SER A 404 1.06 4.05 5.41
CA SER A 404 2.18 4.37 6.31
C SER A 404 2.56 5.85 6.46
N ILE A 405 2.25 6.70 5.46
CA ILE A 405 2.59 8.14 5.40
C ILE A 405 1.55 8.88 4.53
N LEU A 406 1.29 10.16 4.83
CA LEU A 406 0.37 10.98 4.03
C LEU A 406 1.11 11.59 2.83
N SER A 407 0.43 11.71 1.69
CA SER A 407 1.03 12.26 0.46
C SER A 407 1.60 13.68 0.61
N LYS A 408 1.10 14.46 1.59
CA LYS A 408 1.57 15.83 1.87
C LYS A 408 2.93 15.89 2.60
N ASP A 409 3.38 14.78 3.18
CA ASP A 409 4.64 14.71 3.91
C ASP A 409 5.80 14.23 3.01
N VAL A 410 5.51 14.00 1.72
CA VAL A 410 6.42 13.45 0.70
C VAL A 410 6.71 14.51 -0.36
N ASP A 411 7.98 14.89 -0.52
CA ASP A 411 8.45 15.82 -1.56
C ASP A 411 9.66 15.27 -2.36
N ALA A 412 9.96 13.97 -2.23
CA ALA A 412 10.93 13.26 -3.05
C ALA A 412 10.69 13.46 -4.56
N GLU A 413 11.77 13.56 -5.33
CA GLU A 413 11.71 13.77 -6.77
C GLU A 413 11.19 12.50 -7.48
N MET A 414 10.42 12.68 -8.56
CA MET A 414 9.95 11.56 -9.38
C MET A 414 11.15 10.89 -10.09
N PRO A 415 11.11 9.56 -10.33
CA PRO A 415 12.16 8.87 -11.08
C PRO A 415 12.32 9.43 -12.49
N VAL A 416 13.54 9.50 -12.99
CA VAL A 416 13.88 10.06 -14.30
C VAL A 416 14.67 9.04 -15.12
N ASP A 417 14.41 8.97 -16.42
CA ASP A 417 15.24 8.16 -17.30
C ASP A 417 16.60 8.85 -17.51
N ARG A 418 17.67 8.12 -17.18
CA ARG A 418 19.03 8.63 -17.04
C ARG A 418 20.04 7.63 -17.62
N PRO A 419 19.99 7.39 -18.94
CA PRO A 419 20.88 6.43 -19.61
C PRO A 419 22.37 6.83 -19.54
N ASP A 420 22.67 8.06 -19.13
CA ASP A 420 24.01 8.59 -18.89
C ASP A 420 24.69 8.03 -17.63
N ILE A 421 23.91 7.66 -16.61
CA ILE A 421 24.40 7.12 -15.32
C ILE A 421 23.87 5.72 -15.01
N MET A 422 22.72 5.34 -15.57
CA MET A 422 22.12 4.02 -15.43
C MET A 422 21.76 3.51 -16.82
N PRO A 423 22.64 2.73 -17.50
CA PRO A 423 22.37 2.13 -18.81
C PRO A 423 21.39 0.93 -18.68
N SER A 424 20.25 1.19 -18.05
CA SER A 424 19.09 0.30 -17.97
C SER A 424 18.29 0.35 -19.27
N ASN A 425 17.37 -0.61 -19.45
CA ASN A 425 16.42 -0.53 -20.57
C ASN A 425 15.42 0.63 -20.33
N PRO A 426 15.33 1.66 -21.20
CA PRO A 426 14.51 2.85 -20.96
C PRO A 426 13.01 2.55 -20.82
N THR A 427 12.54 1.40 -21.32
CA THR A 427 11.15 0.94 -21.11
C THR A 427 10.81 0.75 -19.62
N ASN A 428 11.78 0.42 -18.77
CA ASN A 428 11.53 0.09 -17.36
C ASN A 428 11.13 1.32 -16.55
N VAL A 429 11.73 2.49 -16.83
CA VAL A 429 11.38 3.75 -16.17
C VAL A 429 9.99 4.22 -16.60
N ALA A 430 9.65 4.07 -17.89
CA ALA A 430 8.31 4.36 -18.39
C ALA A 430 7.22 3.49 -17.72
N HIS A 431 7.48 2.18 -17.57
CA HIS A 431 6.60 1.25 -16.85
C HIS A 431 6.43 1.64 -15.38
N MET A 432 7.53 1.97 -14.69
CA MET A 432 7.47 2.46 -13.31
C MET A 432 6.59 3.70 -13.21
N LEU A 433 6.84 4.74 -14.01
CA LEU A 433 6.05 5.98 -13.99
C LEU A 433 4.56 5.74 -14.26
N ALA A 434 4.22 4.79 -15.15
CA ALA A 434 2.83 4.38 -15.37
C ALA A 434 2.22 3.68 -14.15
N THR A 435 2.94 2.74 -13.52
CA THR A 435 2.52 2.09 -12.26
C THR A 435 2.41 3.09 -11.11
N LEU A 436 3.28 4.11 -11.00
CA LEU A 436 3.13 5.18 -9.99
C LEU A 436 1.82 5.96 -10.21
N ARG A 437 1.49 6.28 -11.47
CA ARG A 437 0.24 6.99 -11.82
C ARG A 437 -1.02 6.15 -11.58
N LEU A 438 -0.98 4.84 -11.87
CA LEU A 438 -2.04 3.91 -11.47
C LEU A 438 -2.25 3.91 -9.95
N ASN A 439 -1.18 3.82 -9.17
CA ASN A 439 -1.27 3.79 -7.70
C ASN A 439 -1.70 5.13 -7.08
N GLN A 440 -1.40 6.26 -7.74
CA GLN A 440 -1.98 7.56 -7.38
C GLN A 440 -3.50 7.59 -7.58
N ALA A 441 -3.98 7.14 -8.75
CA ALA A 441 -5.41 7.05 -9.04
C ALA A 441 -6.13 6.07 -8.10
N LEU A 442 -5.53 4.92 -7.80
CA LEU A 442 -6.03 3.95 -6.81
C LEU A 442 -6.21 4.60 -5.43
N GLY A 443 -5.22 5.37 -4.97
CA GLY A 443 -5.27 6.10 -3.70
C GLY A 443 -6.42 7.11 -3.64
N ASN A 444 -6.61 7.88 -4.72
CA ASN A 444 -7.68 8.87 -4.79
C ASN A 444 -9.07 8.20 -4.81
N ILE A 445 -9.24 7.12 -5.60
CA ILE A 445 -10.51 6.36 -5.67
C ILE A 445 -10.81 5.68 -4.33
N ALA A 446 -9.81 5.11 -3.66
CA ALA A 446 -9.98 4.53 -2.33
C ALA A 446 -10.41 5.57 -1.29
N HIS A 447 -9.89 6.80 -1.38
CA HIS A 447 -10.34 7.91 -0.54
C HIS A 447 -11.82 8.27 -0.78
N GLU A 448 -12.23 8.50 -2.03
CA GLU A 448 -13.63 8.82 -2.36
C GLU A 448 -14.60 7.69 -1.98
N ILE A 449 -14.21 6.42 -2.19
CA ILE A 449 -14.99 5.26 -1.74
C ILE A 449 -15.10 5.22 -0.21
N SER A 450 -14.05 5.61 0.52
CA SER A 450 -14.09 5.73 1.99
C SER A 450 -15.05 6.83 2.45
N VAL A 451 -15.02 8.00 1.81
CA VAL A 451 -15.98 9.10 2.05
C VAL A 451 -17.41 8.62 1.82
N LEU A 452 -17.69 8.00 0.67
CA LEU A 452 -18.98 7.43 0.29
C LEU A 452 -19.56 6.41 1.29
N ARG A 453 -18.72 5.71 2.07
CA ARG A 453 -19.18 4.80 3.14
C ARG A 453 -19.78 5.55 4.34
N THR A 454 -19.39 6.81 4.54
CA THR A 454 -19.83 7.68 5.64
C THR A 454 -20.84 8.77 5.21
N SER A 455 -20.96 9.03 3.91
CA SER A 455 -21.86 10.03 3.33
C SER A 455 -23.36 9.77 3.53
N GLN A 456 -24.13 10.85 3.54
CA GLN A 456 -25.59 10.84 3.58
C GLN A 456 -26.19 10.42 2.23
N LYS A 457 -27.44 9.92 2.24
CA LYS A 457 -28.10 9.35 1.03
C LYS A 457 -28.11 10.28 -0.20
N HIS A 458 -28.12 11.60 -0.01
CA HIS A 458 -28.14 12.57 -1.11
C HIS A 458 -26.75 12.82 -1.71
N GLU A 459 -25.70 12.81 -0.88
CA GLU A 459 -24.30 12.98 -1.27
C GLU A 459 -23.76 11.76 -2.07
N ILE A 460 -24.33 10.57 -1.85
CA ILE A 460 -23.90 9.33 -2.52
C ILE A 460 -24.00 9.43 -4.05
N THR A 461 -25.05 10.05 -4.60
CA THR A 461 -25.19 10.18 -6.06
C THR A 461 -24.12 11.09 -6.66
N GLU A 462 -23.70 12.12 -5.92
CA GLU A 462 -22.65 13.05 -6.34
C GLU A 462 -21.26 12.40 -6.27
N GLY A 463 -20.94 11.71 -5.17
CA GLY A 463 -19.66 10.99 -5.04
C GLY A 463 -19.54 9.82 -6.01
N LEU A 464 -20.65 9.14 -6.35
CA LEU A 464 -20.66 8.17 -7.48
C LEU A 464 -20.35 8.85 -8.82
N GLY A 465 -20.77 10.11 -9.00
CA GLY A 465 -20.38 10.96 -10.14
C GLY A 465 -18.87 11.17 -10.18
N ARG A 466 -18.27 11.61 -9.06
CA ARG A 466 -16.81 11.80 -8.93
C ARG A 466 -16.03 10.52 -9.25
N VAL A 467 -16.44 9.36 -8.71
CA VAL A 467 -15.78 8.08 -9.02
C VAL A 467 -15.84 7.75 -10.52
N ILE A 468 -16.94 8.08 -11.20
CA ILE A 468 -17.06 7.90 -12.66
C ILE A 468 -16.15 8.88 -13.40
N GLU A 469 -16.10 10.15 -13.02
CA GLU A 469 -15.22 11.16 -13.62
C GLU A 469 -13.75 10.74 -13.54
N MET A 470 -13.29 10.33 -12.35
CA MET A 470 -11.94 9.81 -12.12
C MET A 470 -11.64 8.55 -12.96
N LYS A 471 -12.64 7.69 -13.17
CA LYS A 471 -12.52 6.50 -14.03
C LYS A 471 -12.39 6.88 -15.51
N GLU A 472 -13.13 7.88 -15.97
CA GLU A 472 -13.06 8.38 -17.35
C GLU A 472 -11.74 9.13 -17.62
N GLU A 473 -11.22 9.88 -16.64
CA GLU A 473 -9.87 10.47 -16.69
C GLU A 473 -8.79 9.40 -16.78
N LEU A 474 -8.91 8.34 -15.96
CA LEU A 474 -7.98 7.22 -16.00
C LEU A 474 -8.00 6.50 -17.36
N ARG A 475 -9.19 6.25 -17.93
CA ARG A 475 -9.30 5.64 -19.26
C ARG A 475 -8.66 6.53 -20.34
N LYS A 476 -8.97 7.83 -20.36
CA LYS A 476 -8.34 8.78 -21.31
C LYS A 476 -6.80 8.78 -21.22
N TRP A 477 -6.26 8.71 -20.00
CA TRP A 477 -4.82 8.60 -19.81
C TRP A 477 -4.27 7.26 -20.30
N TRP A 478 -4.91 6.13 -19.95
CA TRP A 478 -4.53 4.80 -20.42
C TRP A 478 -4.50 4.73 -21.96
N ASP A 479 -5.56 5.21 -22.61
CA ASP A 479 -5.68 5.26 -24.06
C ASP A 479 -4.57 6.11 -24.69
N SER A 480 -4.14 7.20 -24.02
CA SER A 480 -3.07 8.10 -24.49
C SER A 480 -1.62 7.61 -24.33
N LEU A 481 -1.37 6.48 -23.65
CA LEU A 481 -0.02 5.92 -23.52
C LEU A 481 0.54 5.51 -24.90
N PRO A 482 1.82 5.75 -25.21
CA PRO A 482 2.39 5.44 -26.52
C PRO A 482 2.61 3.93 -26.73
N GLU A 483 2.05 3.36 -27.80
CA GLU A 483 2.17 1.94 -28.17
C GLU A 483 3.62 1.46 -28.41
N THR A 484 4.55 2.40 -28.63
CA THR A 484 5.99 2.10 -28.76
C THR A 484 6.65 1.69 -27.44
N ALA A 485 6.10 2.13 -26.31
CA ALA A 485 6.62 1.85 -24.96
C ALA A 485 5.67 0.99 -24.10
N PHE A 486 4.38 0.94 -24.45
CA PHE A 486 3.35 0.20 -23.72
C PHE A 486 2.45 -0.55 -24.71
N ARG A 487 2.54 -1.88 -24.78
CA ARG A 487 1.75 -2.70 -25.72
C ARG A 487 0.41 -3.10 -25.10
N LYS A 488 -0.64 -2.34 -25.41
CA LYS A 488 -1.99 -2.60 -24.87
C LYS A 488 -2.70 -3.75 -25.59
N GLU A 489 -2.48 -3.83 -26.90
CA GLU A 489 -3.04 -4.83 -27.81
C GLU A 489 -2.00 -5.89 -28.19
N VAL A 490 -2.49 -7.11 -28.41
CA VAL A 490 -1.66 -8.31 -28.55
C VAL A 490 -1.63 -8.70 -30.02
N ASN A 491 -0.56 -8.31 -30.72
CA ASN A 491 -0.28 -8.82 -32.04
C ASN A 491 0.53 -10.12 -31.91
N LEU A 492 -0.02 -11.24 -32.41
CA LEU A 492 0.55 -12.60 -32.34
C LEU A 492 1.97 -12.74 -32.95
N GLN A 493 2.44 -11.73 -33.68
CA GLN A 493 3.77 -11.71 -34.30
C GLN A 493 4.88 -11.12 -33.42
N ALA A 494 4.55 -10.48 -32.30
CA ALA A 494 5.53 -9.81 -31.42
C ALA A 494 5.70 -10.55 -30.08
N PRO A 495 6.91 -10.58 -29.49
CA PRO A 495 7.12 -11.19 -28.18
C PRO A 495 6.37 -10.42 -27.09
N ILE A 496 5.71 -11.17 -26.21
CA ILE A 496 4.93 -10.64 -25.08
C ILE A 496 5.87 -10.32 -23.91
N SER A 497 5.69 -9.14 -23.32
CA SER A 497 6.40 -8.73 -22.10
C SER A 497 5.53 -8.96 -20.86
N ARG A 498 6.11 -9.55 -19.81
CA ARG A 498 5.41 -9.64 -18.51
C ARG A 498 5.15 -8.25 -17.91
N ALA A 499 5.99 -7.25 -18.18
CA ALA A 499 5.83 -5.87 -17.70
C ALA A 499 4.55 -5.20 -18.26
N ASP A 500 4.34 -5.27 -19.59
CA ASP A 500 3.12 -4.80 -20.26
C ASP A 500 1.88 -5.47 -19.67
N MET A 501 1.93 -6.80 -19.48
CA MET A 501 0.80 -7.56 -18.96
C MET A 501 0.52 -7.26 -17.48
N HIS A 502 1.56 -7.15 -16.63
CA HIS A 502 1.42 -6.69 -15.25
C HIS A 502 0.79 -5.29 -15.16
N LEU A 503 1.18 -4.36 -16.05
CA LEU A 503 0.62 -3.01 -16.08
C LEU A 503 -0.87 -3.03 -16.46
N LYS A 504 -1.24 -3.87 -17.44
CA LYS A 504 -2.64 -4.10 -17.86
C LYS A 504 -3.47 -4.75 -16.75
N LEU A 505 -2.91 -5.72 -16.02
CA LEU A 505 -3.54 -6.34 -14.85
C LEU A 505 -3.79 -5.32 -13.73
N GLU A 506 -2.79 -4.47 -13.41
CA GLU A 506 -2.92 -3.40 -12.42
C GLU A 506 -4.02 -2.38 -12.79
N TYR A 507 -4.09 -1.97 -14.05
CA TYR A 507 -5.14 -1.10 -14.57
C TYR A 507 -6.54 -1.72 -14.42
N CYS A 508 -6.71 -3.00 -14.81
CA CYS A 508 -7.98 -3.70 -14.64
C CYS A 508 -8.34 -3.94 -13.17
N LEU A 509 -7.38 -4.25 -12.30
CA LEU A 509 -7.59 -4.38 -10.85
C LEU A 509 -8.08 -3.07 -10.22
N LEU A 510 -7.58 -1.92 -10.69
CA LEU A 510 -8.04 -0.60 -10.25
C LEU A 510 -9.49 -0.34 -10.70
N ARG A 511 -9.81 -0.59 -11.98
CA ARG A 511 -11.20 -0.52 -12.49
C ARG A 511 -12.16 -1.39 -11.68
N MET A 512 -11.75 -2.62 -11.37
CA MET A 512 -12.53 -3.52 -10.51
C MET A 512 -12.66 -2.99 -9.08
N TYR A 513 -11.61 -2.42 -8.49
CA TYR A 513 -11.67 -1.81 -7.16
C TYR A 513 -12.71 -0.70 -7.11
N ALA A 514 -12.80 0.13 -8.16
CA ALA A 514 -13.78 1.21 -8.26
C ALA A 514 -15.24 0.69 -8.28
N GLY A 515 -15.51 -0.39 -9.00
CA GLY A 515 -16.88 -0.92 -9.15
C GLY A 515 -17.31 -2.01 -8.14
N ARG A 516 -16.37 -2.78 -7.58
CA ARG A 516 -16.69 -3.94 -6.70
C ARG A 516 -17.60 -3.64 -5.49
N PRO A 517 -17.53 -2.48 -4.80
CA PRO A 517 -18.41 -2.21 -3.65
C PRO A 517 -19.89 -2.08 -4.04
N PHE A 518 -20.16 -1.90 -5.33
CA PHE A 518 -21.49 -1.63 -5.87
C PHE A 518 -22.14 -2.84 -6.54
N ILE A 519 -21.46 -4.00 -6.60
CA ILE A 519 -21.99 -5.23 -7.20
C ILE A 519 -23.16 -5.80 -6.40
N PHE A 520 -23.02 -5.93 -5.07
CA PHE A 520 -24.08 -6.47 -4.22
C PHE A 520 -25.26 -5.48 -4.14
N PRO A 521 -26.50 -5.90 -4.43
CA PRO A 521 -27.67 -5.08 -4.14
C PRO A 521 -27.61 -4.64 -2.67
N ARG A 522 -27.52 -3.33 -2.41
CA ARG A 522 -27.91 -2.82 -1.09
C ARG A 522 -29.31 -3.34 -0.86
N GLU A 523 -29.50 -4.08 0.22
CA GLU A 523 -30.80 -4.60 0.61
C GLU A 523 -31.81 -3.45 0.51
N ALA A 524 -32.83 -3.63 -0.31
CA ALA A 524 -34.03 -2.85 -0.13
C ALA A 524 -34.48 -3.16 1.28
N ILE A 525 -34.35 -2.18 2.18
CA ILE A 525 -34.89 -2.23 3.54
C ILE A 525 -36.29 -2.81 3.38
N LYS A 526 -36.57 -3.93 4.06
CA LYS A 526 -37.86 -4.65 4.02
C LYS A 526 -38.96 -3.77 4.62
N GLY A 527 -39.37 -2.75 3.86
CA GLY A 527 -40.52 -1.91 4.11
C GLY A 527 -41.66 -2.46 3.29
N ASN A 528 -42.74 -2.83 3.97
CA ASN A 528 -43.92 -3.42 3.35
C ASN A 528 -44.49 -2.49 2.27
N ALA A 529 -44.35 -2.89 1.01
CA ALA A 529 -45.20 -2.44 -0.09
C ALA A 529 -46.07 -3.61 -0.55
N SER A 530 -46.93 -4.08 0.36
CA SER A 530 -48.08 -4.88 -0.01
C SER A 530 -49.02 -4.01 -0.84
N THR A 531 -49.04 -4.19 -2.16
CA THR A 531 -50.22 -3.83 -2.97
C THR A 531 -50.24 -4.66 -4.25
N SER A 532 -51.24 -5.53 -4.33
CA SER A 532 -51.65 -6.19 -5.56
C SER A 532 -52.04 -5.18 -6.63
N SER A 533 -51.59 -5.38 -7.87
CA SER A 533 -52.35 -4.98 -9.05
C SER A 533 -52.04 -5.92 -10.22
N SER A 534 -53.11 -6.42 -10.82
CA SER A 534 -53.10 -7.31 -11.99
C SER A 534 -52.78 -6.52 -13.27
N PRO A 535 -52.34 -7.17 -14.36
CA PRO A 535 -52.05 -6.49 -15.61
C PRO A 535 -53.32 -6.31 -16.47
N THR A 536 -53.81 -5.07 -16.61
CA THR A 536 -54.74 -4.67 -17.68
C THR A 536 -54.43 -3.26 -18.20
N ASP A 537 -54.33 -3.18 -19.53
CA ASP A 537 -54.68 -2.06 -20.41
C ASP A 537 -53.89 -0.74 -20.42
N SER A 538 -52.94 -0.71 -21.38
CA SER A 538 -52.99 0.17 -22.57
C SER A 538 -52.50 1.64 -22.52
N ASN A 539 -51.80 2.00 -23.60
CA ASN A 539 -51.62 3.33 -24.20
C ASN A 539 -51.38 4.56 -23.30
N ASN A 540 -50.10 4.95 -23.20
CA ASN A 540 -49.73 6.33 -23.52
C ASN A 540 -48.24 6.45 -23.93
N GLN A 541 -47.98 6.69 -25.21
CA GLN A 541 -46.63 7.03 -25.68
C GLN A 541 -46.35 8.51 -25.37
N ARG A 542 -45.32 8.77 -24.57
CA ARG A 542 -44.60 10.06 -24.56
C ARG A 542 -43.17 9.82 -25.04
N PRO A 543 -42.57 10.71 -25.85
CA PRO A 543 -41.25 10.51 -26.40
C PRO A 543 -40.20 10.44 -25.28
N ALA A 544 -39.33 9.43 -25.35
CA ALA A 544 -38.32 9.19 -24.34
C ALA A 544 -37.23 10.27 -24.36
N THR A 545 -37.09 11.01 -23.26
CA THR A 545 -35.82 11.66 -22.92
C THR A 545 -34.74 10.58 -22.77
N PRO A 546 -33.50 10.80 -23.21
CA PRO A 546 -32.44 9.79 -23.13
C PRO A 546 -32.25 9.36 -21.68
N HIS A 547 -32.41 8.07 -21.40
CA HIS A 547 -32.22 7.51 -20.07
C HIS A 547 -30.81 7.79 -19.59
N LYS A 548 -30.65 8.68 -18.60
CA LYS A 548 -29.41 8.78 -17.83
C LYS A 548 -29.17 7.43 -17.16
N SER A 549 -28.22 6.67 -17.69
CA SER A 549 -27.81 5.37 -17.15
C SER A 549 -27.44 5.52 -15.67
N ASN A 550 -27.99 4.65 -14.83
CA ASN A 550 -27.74 4.68 -13.38
C ASN A 550 -26.22 4.66 -13.10
N PRO A 551 -25.65 5.66 -12.40
CA PRO A 551 -24.21 5.74 -12.10
C PRO A 551 -23.65 4.42 -11.54
N ARG A 552 -24.42 3.76 -10.68
CA ARG A 552 -24.07 2.47 -10.09
C ARG A 552 -23.91 1.37 -11.16
N ALA A 553 -24.78 1.35 -12.17
CA ALA A 553 -24.75 0.35 -13.23
C ALA A 553 -23.53 0.54 -14.16
N ILE A 554 -23.09 1.78 -14.38
CA ILE A 554 -21.87 2.10 -15.15
C ILE A 554 -20.64 1.48 -14.44
N LEU A 555 -20.50 1.73 -13.13
CA LEU A 555 -19.37 1.20 -12.35
C LEU A 555 -19.37 -0.33 -12.24
N VAL A 556 -20.56 -0.95 -12.11
CA VAL A 556 -20.66 -2.42 -12.10
C VAL A 556 -20.34 -3.02 -13.46
N ALA A 557 -20.84 -2.45 -14.57
CA ALA A 557 -20.53 -2.95 -15.91
C ALA A 557 -19.02 -2.90 -16.22
N ASP A 558 -18.37 -1.78 -15.88
CA ASP A 558 -16.93 -1.59 -16.06
C ASP A 558 -16.09 -2.61 -15.26
N CYS A 559 -16.49 -2.86 -14.01
CA CYS A 559 -15.84 -3.85 -13.14
C CYS A 559 -15.92 -5.28 -13.70
N VAL A 560 -17.05 -5.66 -14.31
CA VAL A 560 -17.25 -6.99 -14.90
C VAL A 560 -16.45 -7.15 -16.20
N GLU A 561 -16.40 -6.11 -17.04
CA GLU A 561 -15.54 -6.09 -18.23
C GLU A 561 -14.07 -6.17 -17.86
N ALA A 562 -13.62 -5.41 -16.85
CA ALA A 562 -12.26 -5.46 -16.35
C ALA A 562 -11.89 -6.85 -15.78
N ALA A 563 -12.82 -7.51 -15.06
CA ALA A 563 -12.61 -8.88 -14.58
C ALA A 563 -12.44 -9.89 -15.72
N LEU A 564 -13.26 -9.82 -16.77
CA LEU A 564 -13.09 -10.67 -17.96
C LEU A 564 -11.75 -10.38 -18.66
N THR A 565 -11.37 -9.11 -18.79
CA THR A 565 -10.09 -8.69 -19.39
C THR A 565 -8.88 -9.26 -18.61
N ILE A 566 -8.97 -9.40 -17.29
CA ILE A 566 -7.95 -10.06 -16.48
C ILE A 566 -7.84 -11.54 -16.81
N ILE A 567 -8.96 -12.26 -16.90
CA ILE A 567 -8.95 -13.68 -17.27
C ILE A 567 -8.34 -13.86 -18.67
N ASP A 568 -8.72 -13.04 -19.64
CA ASP A 568 -8.17 -13.05 -21.00
C ASP A 568 -6.65 -12.77 -21.00
N THR A 569 -6.18 -11.86 -20.14
CA THR A 569 -4.75 -11.49 -20.00
C THR A 569 -3.93 -12.58 -19.30
N CYS A 570 -4.45 -13.20 -18.24
CA CYS A 570 -3.83 -14.35 -17.58
C CYS A 570 -3.77 -15.57 -18.52
N HIS A 571 -4.83 -15.82 -19.29
CA HIS A 571 -4.88 -16.92 -20.26
C HIS A 571 -3.86 -16.73 -21.39
N LEU A 572 -3.62 -15.49 -21.81
CA LEU A 572 -2.54 -15.18 -22.74
C LEU A 572 -1.16 -15.47 -22.14
N LEU A 573 -0.90 -15.05 -20.90
CA LEU A 573 0.37 -15.34 -20.21
C LEU A 573 0.63 -16.85 -20.14
N GLN A 574 -0.39 -17.62 -19.70
CA GLN A 574 -0.36 -19.08 -19.62
C GLN A 574 0.06 -19.74 -20.94
N ASN A 575 -0.53 -19.32 -22.06
CA ASN A 575 -0.28 -19.91 -23.37
C ASN A 575 1.01 -19.43 -24.06
N THR A 576 1.79 -18.54 -23.46
CA THR A 576 2.93 -17.88 -24.14
C THR A 576 4.24 -17.87 -23.35
N ILE A 577 4.30 -17.16 -22.23
CA ILE A 577 5.51 -17.06 -21.38
C ILE A 577 5.38 -17.79 -20.03
N GLY A 578 4.25 -18.44 -19.80
CA GLY A 578 3.92 -19.15 -18.56
C GLY A 578 3.41 -18.23 -17.44
N LEU A 579 2.49 -18.75 -16.64
CA LEU A 579 2.05 -18.08 -15.41
C LEU A 579 3.11 -18.24 -14.31
N ALA A 580 3.35 -17.15 -13.58
CA ALA A 580 4.27 -17.11 -12.46
C ALA A 580 3.54 -17.43 -11.14
N ARG A 581 3.79 -18.62 -10.57
CA ARG A 581 3.24 -19.10 -9.29
C ARG A 581 3.46 -18.11 -8.14
N ALA A 582 4.59 -17.43 -8.14
CA ALA A 582 4.96 -16.43 -7.14
C ALA A 582 4.61 -14.98 -7.54
N SER A 583 4.05 -14.73 -8.73
CA SER A 583 3.60 -13.38 -9.09
C SER A 583 2.31 -13.05 -8.37
N TYR A 584 2.42 -12.27 -7.29
CA TYR A 584 1.26 -11.72 -6.60
C TYR A 584 0.36 -10.92 -7.56
N THR A 585 0.92 -10.20 -8.55
CA THR A 585 0.13 -9.47 -9.54
C THR A 585 -0.74 -10.41 -10.37
N GLU A 586 -0.20 -11.51 -10.89
CA GLU A 586 -0.96 -12.49 -11.68
C GLU A 586 -2.02 -13.21 -10.82
N PHE A 587 -1.62 -13.75 -9.66
CA PHE A 587 -2.51 -14.51 -8.78
C PHE A 587 -3.64 -13.65 -8.21
N SER A 588 -3.32 -12.49 -7.61
CA SER A 588 -4.33 -11.63 -6.98
C SER A 588 -5.31 -11.03 -7.99
N SER A 589 -4.85 -10.72 -9.21
CA SER A 589 -5.70 -10.30 -10.32
C SER A 589 -6.70 -11.39 -10.67
N CYS A 590 -6.23 -12.60 -10.99
CA CYS A 590 -7.06 -13.73 -11.37
C CYS A 590 -8.08 -14.07 -10.27
N ARG A 591 -7.64 -14.14 -9.01
CA ARG A 591 -8.51 -14.36 -7.85
C ARG A 591 -9.59 -13.28 -7.71
N ALA A 592 -9.23 -12.01 -7.80
CA ALA A 592 -10.19 -10.91 -7.70
C ALA A 592 -11.21 -10.94 -8.85
N ALA A 593 -10.77 -11.29 -10.07
CA ALA A 593 -11.63 -11.41 -11.24
C ALA A 593 -12.63 -12.56 -11.07
N LEU A 594 -12.17 -13.72 -10.60
CA LEU A 594 -13.01 -14.86 -10.28
C LEU A 594 -14.10 -14.52 -9.24
N LEU A 595 -13.76 -13.79 -8.17
CA LEU A 595 -14.76 -13.35 -7.18
C LEU A 595 -15.83 -12.43 -7.79
N VAL A 596 -15.45 -11.51 -8.71
CA VAL A 596 -16.41 -10.66 -9.43
C VAL A 596 -17.28 -11.47 -10.37
N ILE A 597 -16.71 -12.40 -11.14
CA ILE A 597 -17.42 -13.27 -12.09
C ILE A 597 -18.40 -14.20 -11.36
N ILE A 598 -17.97 -14.86 -10.27
CA ILE A 598 -18.83 -15.67 -9.38
C ILE A 598 -20.02 -14.84 -8.89
N THR A 599 -19.76 -13.62 -8.41
CA THR A 599 -20.83 -12.75 -7.89
C THR A 599 -21.80 -12.33 -9.00
N GLN A 600 -21.34 -12.18 -10.26
CA GLN A 600 -22.23 -11.95 -11.40
C GLN A 600 -23.00 -13.19 -11.83
N CYS A 601 -22.40 -14.38 -11.84
CA CYS A 601 -23.10 -15.63 -12.18
C CYS A 601 -24.30 -15.90 -11.26
N LEU A 602 -24.24 -15.45 -10.00
CA LEU A 602 -25.36 -15.48 -9.05
C LEU A 602 -26.50 -14.49 -9.40
N GLN A 603 -26.23 -13.44 -10.17
CA GLN A 603 -27.20 -12.41 -10.57
C GLN A 603 -27.72 -12.59 -12.01
N LYS A 604 -26.83 -12.95 -12.94
CA LYS A 604 -27.07 -13.07 -14.39
C LYS A 604 -26.19 -14.18 -14.96
N LYS A 605 -26.80 -15.16 -15.62
CA LYS A 605 -26.09 -16.26 -16.27
C LYS A 605 -25.84 -15.91 -17.73
N THR A 606 -24.58 -15.83 -18.15
CA THR A 606 -24.17 -15.60 -19.54
C THR A 606 -23.03 -16.56 -19.88
N ASP A 607 -22.98 -17.09 -21.10
CA ASP A 607 -22.02 -18.13 -21.44
C ASP A 607 -20.56 -17.66 -21.29
N ARG A 608 -20.26 -16.43 -21.72
CA ARG A 608 -18.96 -15.75 -21.52
C ARG A 608 -18.53 -15.69 -20.05
N LEU A 609 -19.46 -15.53 -19.10
CA LEU A 609 -19.14 -15.53 -17.66
C LEU A 609 -18.80 -16.94 -17.17
N ARG A 610 -19.50 -17.98 -17.65
CA ARG A 610 -19.20 -19.38 -17.28
C ARG A 610 -17.88 -19.87 -17.87
N GLU A 611 -17.58 -19.46 -19.11
CA GLU A 611 -16.30 -19.74 -19.76
C GLU A 611 -15.13 -19.06 -19.03
N GLY A 612 -15.25 -17.75 -18.75
CA GLY A 612 -14.25 -17.02 -17.97
C GLY A 612 -14.03 -17.60 -16.57
N LEU A 613 -15.09 -18.06 -15.90
CA LEU A 613 -15.02 -18.76 -14.62
C LEU A 613 -14.23 -20.08 -14.73
N ARG A 614 -14.54 -20.91 -15.73
CA ARG A 614 -13.85 -22.20 -15.96
C ARG A 614 -12.36 -22.00 -16.25
N ASN A 615 -12.04 -21.08 -17.17
CA ASN A 615 -10.66 -20.81 -17.58
C ASN A 615 -9.86 -20.24 -16.39
N GLY A 616 -10.43 -19.29 -15.64
CA GLY A 616 -9.80 -18.73 -14.44
C GLY A 616 -9.55 -19.77 -13.34
N ILE A 617 -10.48 -20.71 -13.12
CA ILE A 617 -10.29 -21.80 -12.14
C ILE A 617 -9.13 -22.73 -12.56
N SER A 618 -8.94 -22.98 -13.85
CA SER A 618 -7.78 -23.75 -14.32
C SER A 618 -6.46 -23.02 -14.02
N MET A 619 -6.41 -21.71 -14.29
CA MET A 619 -5.21 -20.90 -14.06
C MET A 619 -4.88 -20.71 -12.57
N ILE A 620 -5.89 -20.49 -11.71
CA ILE A 620 -5.62 -20.32 -10.27
C ILE A 620 -5.13 -21.63 -9.63
N LYS A 621 -5.57 -22.79 -10.14
CA LYS A 621 -5.04 -24.10 -9.75
C LYS A 621 -3.56 -24.24 -10.09
N GLU A 622 -3.18 -23.92 -11.33
CA GLU A 622 -1.78 -23.94 -11.79
C GLU A 622 -0.88 -23.04 -10.94
N MET A 623 -1.30 -21.80 -10.67
CA MET A 623 -0.54 -20.87 -9.83
C MET A 623 -0.47 -21.32 -8.36
N SER A 624 -1.55 -21.91 -7.83
CA SER A 624 -1.62 -22.35 -6.42
C SER A 624 -0.80 -23.60 -6.10
N ALA A 625 -0.30 -24.33 -7.11
CA ALA A 625 0.42 -25.59 -6.91
C ALA A 625 1.57 -25.49 -5.90
N GLY A 626 2.30 -24.36 -5.88
CA GLY A 626 3.49 -24.15 -5.04
C GLY A 626 3.26 -23.63 -3.61
N GLY A 627 2.05 -23.21 -3.20
CA GLY A 627 1.88 -22.48 -1.93
C GLY A 627 0.58 -22.76 -1.17
N GLU A 628 0.68 -23.09 0.12
CA GLU A 628 -0.49 -23.41 0.98
C GLU A 628 -1.53 -22.30 1.05
N SER A 629 -1.09 -21.05 1.19
CA SER A 629 -1.95 -19.87 1.20
C SER A 629 -2.75 -19.77 -0.11
N ALA A 630 -2.07 -19.86 -1.25
CA ALA A 630 -2.71 -19.86 -2.56
C ALA A 630 -3.67 -21.04 -2.76
N ARG A 631 -3.35 -22.25 -2.25
CA ARG A 631 -4.24 -23.43 -2.25
C ARG A 631 -5.50 -23.19 -1.43
N SER A 632 -5.38 -22.56 -0.27
CA SER A 632 -6.52 -22.19 0.59
C SER A 632 -7.46 -21.21 -0.13
N GLU A 633 -6.91 -20.18 -0.77
CA GLU A 633 -7.72 -19.18 -1.49
C GLU A 633 -8.35 -19.73 -2.79
N ALA A 634 -7.67 -20.65 -3.49
CA ALA A 634 -8.22 -21.38 -4.62
C ALA A 634 -9.36 -22.32 -4.20
N SER A 635 -9.20 -23.05 -3.08
CA SER A 635 -10.23 -23.94 -2.52
C SER A 635 -11.55 -23.21 -2.23
N LEU A 636 -11.48 -21.98 -1.70
CA LEU A 636 -12.66 -21.14 -1.48
C LEU A 636 -13.42 -20.84 -2.79
N ILE A 637 -12.69 -20.52 -3.85
CA ILE A 637 -13.26 -20.28 -5.19
C ILE A 637 -13.92 -21.56 -5.74
N GLU A 638 -13.31 -22.73 -5.55
CA GLU A 638 -13.89 -24.02 -5.93
C GLU A 638 -15.15 -24.37 -5.11
N VAL A 639 -15.24 -23.99 -3.84
CA VAL A 639 -16.47 -24.15 -3.04
C VAL A 639 -17.59 -23.28 -3.62
N PHE A 640 -17.28 -22.04 -4.02
CA PHE A 640 -18.27 -21.14 -4.62
C PHE A 640 -18.73 -21.60 -6.02
N GLU A 641 -17.84 -22.10 -6.87
CA GLU A 641 -18.21 -22.66 -8.17
C GLU A 641 -19.11 -23.90 -8.01
N ARG A 642 -18.77 -24.82 -7.11
CA ARG A 642 -19.62 -25.98 -6.79
C ARG A 642 -20.99 -25.56 -6.23
N ALA A 643 -21.06 -24.46 -5.48
CA ALA A 643 -22.32 -23.91 -4.99
C ALA A 643 -23.18 -23.34 -6.14
N ILE A 644 -22.58 -22.61 -7.09
CA ILE A 644 -23.28 -22.13 -8.31
C ILE A 644 -23.80 -23.32 -9.13
N SER A 645 -22.96 -24.32 -9.39
CA SER A 645 -23.33 -25.51 -10.16
C SER A 645 -24.49 -26.31 -9.50
N ARG A 646 -24.58 -26.30 -8.16
CA ARG A 646 -25.73 -26.87 -7.43
C ARG A 646 -27.00 -26.02 -7.58
N LEU A 647 -26.89 -24.69 -7.51
CA LEU A 647 -28.02 -23.78 -7.71
C LEU A 647 -28.57 -23.87 -9.15
N ASP A 648 -27.69 -23.99 -10.14
CA ASP A 648 -28.06 -24.20 -11.54
C ASP A 648 -28.84 -25.51 -11.73
N ALA A 649 -28.37 -26.61 -11.12
CA ALA A 649 -29.07 -27.90 -11.14
C ALA A 649 -30.45 -27.91 -10.42
N THR A 650 -30.72 -26.93 -9.54
CA THR A 650 -32.05 -26.75 -8.92
C THR A 650 -32.97 -25.77 -9.67
N ALA A 651 -32.43 -25.02 -10.62
CA ALA A 651 -33.14 -23.93 -11.31
C ALA A 651 -33.70 -24.33 -12.69
N ASP A 652 -33.56 -25.60 -13.09
CA ASP A 652 -34.19 -26.16 -14.29
C ASP A 652 -35.33 -27.12 -13.89
N PRO A 653 -36.60 -26.68 -13.92
CA PRO A 653 -37.75 -27.51 -13.59
C PRO A 653 -38.27 -28.31 -14.81
N SER A 654 -37.64 -28.18 -15.98
CA SER A 654 -38.14 -28.71 -17.25
C SER A 654 -37.57 -30.09 -17.59
N GLY A 655 -36.38 -30.41 -17.09
CA GLY A 655 -35.84 -31.77 -17.09
C GLY A 655 -36.54 -32.63 -16.03
N ARG A 656 -37.10 -33.79 -16.43
CA ARG A 656 -37.46 -34.85 -15.48
C ARG A 656 -36.19 -35.32 -14.77
N GLU A 657 -35.93 -34.82 -13.57
CA GLU A 657 -34.81 -35.27 -12.72
C GLU A 657 -34.92 -36.79 -12.52
N SER A 658 -34.02 -37.53 -13.17
CA SER A 658 -34.03 -39.00 -13.14
C SER A 658 -33.94 -39.50 -11.71
N GLU A 659 -34.69 -40.57 -11.39
CA GLU A 659 -34.66 -41.21 -10.06
C GLU A 659 -33.23 -41.64 -9.68
N TYR A 660 -32.43 -42.04 -10.68
CA TYR A 660 -31.00 -42.33 -10.50
C TYR A 660 -30.18 -41.10 -10.10
N SER A 661 -30.53 -39.91 -10.61
CA SER A 661 -29.88 -38.65 -10.22
C SER A 661 -30.21 -38.27 -8.77
N ARG A 662 -31.46 -38.51 -8.33
CA ARG A 662 -31.83 -38.35 -6.90
C ARG A 662 -31.10 -39.35 -6.01
N PHE A 663 -31.03 -40.61 -6.41
CA PHE A 663 -30.27 -41.63 -5.70
C PHE A 663 -28.78 -41.25 -5.57
N LYS A 664 -28.13 -40.80 -6.65
CA LYS A 664 -26.73 -40.31 -6.60
C LYS A 664 -26.55 -39.08 -5.70
N LYS A 665 -27.52 -38.17 -5.66
CA LYS A 665 -27.51 -36.98 -4.81
C LYS A 665 -27.65 -37.34 -3.32
N TRP A 666 -28.44 -38.37 -3.00
CA TRP A 666 -28.53 -38.96 -1.67
C TRP A 666 -27.25 -39.74 -1.27
N GLU A 667 -26.69 -40.55 -2.17
CA GLU A 667 -25.41 -41.25 -1.96
C GLU A 667 -24.28 -40.28 -1.62
N LEU A 668 -24.21 -39.13 -2.30
CA LEU A 668 -23.23 -38.09 -2.01
C LEU A 668 -23.43 -37.42 -0.64
N LEU A 669 -24.66 -37.27 -0.16
CA LEU A 669 -24.91 -36.71 1.17
C LEU A 669 -24.42 -37.69 2.25
N TRP A 670 -24.78 -38.98 2.12
CA TRP A 670 -24.30 -40.04 3.01
C TRP A 670 -22.78 -40.18 3.07
N LYS A 671 -22.07 -39.96 1.95
CA LYS A 671 -20.59 -39.99 1.92
C LYS A 671 -19.92 -38.79 2.56
N ASN A 672 -20.62 -37.67 2.77
CA ASN A 672 -20.08 -36.47 3.41
C ASN A 672 -20.46 -36.35 4.90
N ASP A 673 -21.44 -37.12 5.38
CA ASP A 673 -21.91 -37.11 6.78
C ASP A 673 -21.22 -38.16 7.68
N VAL A 674 -20.20 -38.87 7.20
CA VAL A 674 -19.36 -39.74 8.05
C VAL A 674 -18.25 -38.89 8.68
N PRO A 675 -18.20 -38.72 10.02
CA PRO A 675 -17.07 -38.07 10.66
C PRO A 675 -15.82 -38.95 10.49
N THR A 676 -14.77 -38.41 9.89
CA THR A 676 -13.44 -39.03 9.91
C THR A 676 -12.91 -39.06 11.34
N GLN A 677 -13.20 -40.15 12.07
CA GLN A 677 -12.32 -40.60 13.14
C GLN A 677 -11.05 -41.14 12.49
N GLU A 678 -9.94 -40.47 12.74
CA GLU A 678 -8.61 -40.98 12.43
C GLU A 678 -8.38 -42.27 13.23
N ILE A 679 -8.25 -43.40 12.53
CA ILE A 679 -7.73 -44.63 13.13
C ILE A 679 -6.33 -44.84 12.59
N ARG A 680 -5.34 -44.59 13.45
CA ARG A 680 -3.95 -45.01 13.29
C ARG A 680 -3.89 -46.48 12.88
N GLN A 681 -3.09 -46.77 11.86
CA GLN A 681 -2.51 -48.11 11.71
C GLN A 681 -1.22 -48.16 12.53
N GLU A 682 -1.25 -48.89 13.64
CA GLU A 682 -0.05 -49.47 14.25
C GLU A 682 -0.16 -50.99 14.09
N GLU A 683 0.96 -51.63 13.72
CA GLU A 683 1.01 -53.04 13.37
C GLU A 683 0.95 -53.96 14.60
N SER A 684 0.45 -55.18 14.42
CA SER A 684 0.30 -56.20 15.46
C SER A 684 1.54 -57.10 15.59
N PRO A 685 1.80 -57.64 16.80
CA PRO A 685 1.63 -59.09 17.04
C PRO A 685 0.97 -59.36 18.42
N GLU A 686 0.52 -60.55 18.84
CA GLU A 686 0.57 -61.94 18.34
C GLU A 686 -0.57 -62.80 19.00
N ALA A 687 -0.85 -63.99 18.45
CA ALA A 687 -1.54 -65.18 19.05
C ALA A 687 -2.51 -65.04 20.26
N SER A 688 -3.76 -65.55 20.27
CA SER A 688 -4.16 -66.95 20.00
C SER A 688 -5.69 -67.20 20.10
N LEU A 689 -6.16 -68.34 19.59
CA LEU A 689 -7.56 -68.85 19.51
C LEU A 689 -8.05 -69.50 20.85
N PRO A 690 -9.31 -70.02 21.03
CA PRO A 690 -10.51 -70.09 20.14
C PRO A 690 -11.90 -69.69 20.76
N LEU A 691 -12.95 -69.75 19.92
CA LEU A 691 -14.41 -69.80 20.21
C LEU A 691 -14.84 -71.12 20.92
N PRO A 692 -16.13 -71.39 21.30
CA PRO A 692 -17.40 -70.60 21.32
C PRO A 692 -17.95 -70.53 22.81
N PRO A 693 -19.26 -70.58 23.20
CA PRO A 693 -20.57 -70.45 22.51
C PRO A 693 -21.65 -69.56 23.21
N ASN A 694 -22.88 -69.61 22.67
CA ASN A 694 -24.19 -69.18 23.20
C ASN A 694 -24.83 -70.33 24.07
N PRO A 695 -26.03 -70.27 24.73
CA PRO A 695 -27.17 -69.36 24.50
C PRO A 695 -28.04 -68.92 25.73
N SER A 696 -29.06 -68.09 25.44
CA SER A 696 -30.40 -68.04 26.12
C SER A 696 -30.48 -67.49 27.57
N ALA A 697 -31.58 -66.91 28.07
CA ALA A 697 -32.80 -66.31 27.50
C ALA A 697 -33.59 -65.59 28.64
N PHE A 698 -34.91 -65.40 28.45
CA PHE A 698 -36.00 -65.27 29.46
C PHE A 698 -36.70 -63.89 29.68
N TRP A 699 -37.94 -63.82 29.16
CA TRP A 699 -39.20 -63.16 29.63
C TRP A 699 -39.21 -61.64 29.96
N ARG A 700 -40.07 -60.82 29.31
CA ARG A 700 -41.54 -60.66 29.48
C ARG A 700 -41.99 -60.23 30.89
N GLY A 701 -42.65 -59.06 30.99
CA GLY A 701 -43.40 -58.65 32.18
C GLY A 701 -44.06 -57.27 32.06
N ASN A 702 -45.33 -57.20 31.64
CA ASN A 702 -46.15 -55.98 31.59
C ASN A 702 -46.44 -55.38 32.98
N GLY A 703 -46.74 -54.08 33.07
CA GLY A 703 -47.40 -53.47 34.23
C GLY A 703 -47.79 -51.99 34.03
N ASN A 704 -49.09 -51.70 33.88
CA ASN A 704 -49.65 -50.35 33.66
C ASN A 704 -49.63 -49.44 34.90
N GLY A 705 -49.66 -48.11 34.69
CA GLY A 705 -50.04 -47.13 35.72
C GLY A 705 -50.19 -45.69 35.18
N ASN A 706 -51.42 -45.16 35.11
CA ASN A 706 -51.73 -43.76 34.71
C ASN A 706 -51.26 -42.73 35.76
N THR A 707 -50.93 -41.49 35.35
CA THR A 707 -51.71 -40.26 35.69
C THR A 707 -51.14 -38.92 35.13
N THR A 708 -52.06 -38.04 34.73
CA THR A 708 -52.03 -36.54 34.72
C THR A 708 -50.91 -35.72 34.02
N ARG A 709 -51.36 -34.94 33.02
CA ARG A 709 -50.82 -33.66 32.44
C ARG A 709 -51.39 -32.43 33.24
N PRO A 710 -51.20 -31.12 32.90
CA PRO A 710 -50.44 -30.45 31.81
C PRO A 710 -49.67 -29.12 32.18
N GLY A 711 -48.94 -28.55 31.19
CA GLY A 711 -48.64 -27.10 31.08
C GLY A 711 -47.30 -26.61 31.70
N ILE A 712 -46.66 -25.51 31.27
CA ILE A 712 -46.99 -24.46 30.27
C ILE A 712 -45.69 -24.03 29.48
N PRO A 713 -45.52 -22.87 28.77
CA PRO A 713 -44.97 -22.89 27.40
C PRO A 713 -43.59 -22.20 27.22
N ALA A 714 -43.03 -22.27 26.01
CA ALA A 714 -41.83 -21.54 25.60
C ALA A 714 -42.11 -20.59 24.42
N MET A 715 -41.64 -19.33 24.49
CA MET A 715 -41.55 -18.43 23.32
C MET A 715 -40.46 -17.35 23.43
N HIS A 716 -39.77 -17.15 22.30
CA HIS A 716 -39.07 -15.94 21.81
C HIS A 716 -37.73 -15.41 22.42
N ALA A 717 -36.65 -15.74 21.69
CA ALA A 717 -35.80 -14.82 20.89
C ALA A 717 -34.94 -13.71 21.55
N ALA A 718 -33.61 -13.78 21.33
CA ALA A 718 -32.74 -12.66 20.88
C ALA A 718 -31.31 -13.14 20.53
N SER A 719 -30.66 -12.43 19.60
CA SER A 719 -29.18 -12.35 19.45
C SER A 719 -28.77 -10.88 19.74
N PRO A 720 -27.50 -10.45 19.67
CA PRO A 720 -26.19 -11.14 19.77
C PRO A 720 -25.27 -10.52 20.86
N PHE A 721 -24.07 -11.05 21.14
CA PHE A 721 -22.79 -10.28 21.22
C PHE A 721 -21.53 -11.13 21.44
N ILE A 722 -20.37 -10.48 21.30
CA ILE A 722 -18.99 -10.99 21.32
C ILE A 722 -18.41 -11.04 22.75
N GLY A 723 -17.58 -12.04 23.04
CA GLY A 723 -16.59 -12.00 24.12
C GLY A 723 -15.99 -13.37 24.45
N MET A 724 -14.66 -13.50 24.35
CA MET A 724 -13.86 -14.45 25.17
C MET A 724 -12.36 -14.14 25.06
N ASP A 725 -11.88 -13.42 26.06
CA ASP A 725 -10.71 -13.70 26.90
C ASP A 725 -9.39 -14.20 26.27
N ALA A 726 -8.38 -13.34 26.40
CA ALA A 726 -6.98 -13.70 26.21
C ALA A 726 -6.42 -14.37 27.48
N ASN A 727 -5.62 -15.43 27.29
CA ASN A 727 -4.75 -15.97 28.33
C ASN A 727 -3.31 -16.02 27.76
N PHE A 728 -2.44 -15.13 28.25
CA PHE A 728 -1.02 -15.11 27.89
C PHE A 728 -0.23 -16.13 28.73
N PRO A 729 0.65 -16.95 28.13
CA PRO A 729 1.70 -17.64 28.88
C PRO A 729 2.80 -16.65 29.30
N SER A 730 3.29 -16.78 30.52
CA SER A 730 4.36 -15.96 31.08
C SER A 730 5.75 -16.30 30.52
N VAL A 731 6.61 -15.28 30.40
CA VAL A 731 8.01 -15.37 29.98
C VAL A 731 8.84 -16.26 30.93
N PRO A 732 9.66 -17.21 30.42
CA PRO A 732 10.66 -17.89 31.23
C PRO A 732 11.87 -16.98 31.49
N GLN A 733 12.32 -16.94 32.74
CA GLN A 733 13.65 -16.42 33.10
C GLN A 733 14.69 -17.55 33.04
N VAL A 734 15.97 -17.16 32.91
CA VAL A 734 17.21 -17.98 32.87
C VAL A 734 17.66 -18.43 31.46
N MET A 735 18.92 -18.09 31.13
CA MET A 735 19.63 -18.58 29.95
C MET A 735 20.49 -19.79 30.33
N ASP A 736 20.10 -20.98 29.89
CA ASP A 736 20.98 -22.01 29.29
C ASP A 736 20.12 -23.27 29.00
N GLU A 737 19.79 -23.50 27.73
CA GLU A 737 19.40 -24.78 27.12
C GLU A 737 18.88 -24.54 25.68
N PHE A 738 19.79 -24.31 24.73
CA PHE A 738 19.45 -24.16 23.30
C PHE A 738 20.24 -25.12 22.37
N SER A 739 21.00 -26.05 22.95
CA SER A 739 22.00 -26.87 22.22
C SER A 739 21.63 -28.36 22.09
N THR A 740 20.43 -28.78 22.49
CA THR A 740 20.04 -30.20 22.60
C THR A 740 18.97 -30.66 21.60
N LEU A 741 18.45 -29.79 20.74
CA LEU A 741 17.33 -30.12 19.84
C LEU A 741 17.72 -30.61 18.43
N PHE A 742 18.99 -30.54 18.04
CA PHE A 742 19.48 -31.04 16.75
C PHE A 742 20.85 -31.73 16.90
N GLY A 743 20.86 -33.00 17.32
CA GLY A 743 22.08 -33.68 17.75
C GLY A 743 22.06 -35.22 17.74
N TYR A 744 21.47 -35.85 16.71
CA TYR A 744 21.67 -37.27 16.39
C TYR A 744 21.63 -37.43 14.85
N GLY A 745 22.45 -38.23 14.18
CA GLY A 745 23.51 -39.12 14.69
C GLY A 745 23.59 -40.40 13.85
N PHE A 746 24.31 -40.36 12.73
CA PHE A 746 24.67 -41.56 11.96
C PHE A 746 26.18 -41.77 12.02
N GLY A 747 26.59 -42.96 12.45
CA GLY A 747 27.98 -43.40 12.40
C GLY A 747 28.05 -44.93 12.27
N PRO A 748 29.05 -45.48 11.55
CA PRO A 748 29.45 -46.86 11.67
C PRO A 748 30.57 -47.02 12.72
N SER A 749 30.54 -48.14 13.45
CA SER A 749 31.50 -48.49 14.51
C SER A 749 32.77 -49.18 13.95
N PRO A 750 33.83 -49.40 14.77
CA PRO A 750 35.22 -49.22 14.30
C PRO A 750 36.06 -50.50 14.27
N GLU A 751 37.26 -50.44 13.67
CA GLU A 751 38.34 -51.37 14.01
C GLU A 751 39.78 -50.82 13.85
N SER A 752 40.50 -50.78 14.99
CA SER A 752 41.96 -50.94 15.14
C SER A 752 42.98 -49.79 14.90
N MET A 753 44.03 -49.84 15.75
CA MET A 753 45.43 -49.36 15.57
C MET A 753 45.83 -47.87 15.81
N ALA A 754 46.23 -47.63 17.07
CA ALA A 754 47.56 -47.10 17.48
C ALA A 754 47.98 -45.61 17.30
N GLY A 755 48.27 -44.96 18.44
CA GLY A 755 49.65 -44.49 18.71
C GLY A 755 49.92 -42.98 18.91
N THR A 756 50.14 -42.56 20.18
CA THR A 756 50.95 -41.39 20.62
C THR A 756 50.50 -39.96 20.19
N GLY A 757 50.67 -38.88 20.96
CA GLY A 757 51.18 -38.66 22.33
C GLY A 757 51.42 -37.15 22.58
N ASN A 758 51.37 -36.69 23.85
CA ASN A 758 51.47 -35.28 24.34
C ASN A 758 50.38 -34.29 23.86
N GLY A 759 49.96 -33.27 24.63
CA GLY A 759 50.31 -32.89 26.01
C GLY A 759 50.50 -31.37 26.16
N GLY A 760 49.59 -30.67 26.83
CA GLY A 760 49.71 -29.21 27.09
C GLY A 760 48.47 -28.60 27.76
N MET A 761 48.61 -28.16 29.02
CA MET A 761 47.58 -27.48 29.84
C MET A 761 47.69 -25.94 29.75
N TRP A 762 46.92 -25.25 30.62
CA TRP A 762 46.93 -23.84 31.07
C TRP A 762 45.78 -23.01 30.47
N MET A 763 44.68 -22.71 31.20
CA MET A 763 44.54 -21.73 32.32
C MET A 763 45.06 -20.34 31.88
N GLY A 764 44.27 -19.27 31.75
CA GLY A 764 43.21 -18.77 32.66
C GLY A 764 43.81 -17.68 33.59
N PRO A 765 43.07 -16.65 34.04
CA PRO A 765 41.63 -16.42 33.95
C PRO A 765 41.16 -15.43 32.86
#